data_AF-A0A0U1R1B1-F1
#
_entry.id   AF-A0A0U1R1B1-F1
#
_cell.length_a   1.000
_cell.length_b   1.000
_cell.length_c   1.000
_cell.angle_alpha   90.00
_cell.angle_beta   90.00
_cell.angle_gamma   90.00
#
_symmetry.space_group_name_H-M   'P 1'
#
loop_
_entity.id
_entity.type
_entity.pdbx_description
1 polymer ?
#
loop_
_entity_poly.entity_id
_entity_poly.type
_entity_poly.pdbx_seq_one_letter_code
_entity_poly.pdbx_strand_id
1 'polypeptide(L)'
;MRIIRPQQLVVLKSSYQIGHESHMGISVVAGCYLSKPEHMVTESQIWQAWKAAPLSFRMLDSAEPKPFAEFLLAGHAGIGEEVTSLSAEVSVGSLTRRWCIEGESNKTGLVIKPFLRMSMDHTQSWGGKGCKENPLGRGYNDERKPTIMSLGLDGSAIVRSPLASPSPVPHDFQLRKVHINEVASTMTDPQYLETFYPGLPPQIDRRYFQMAPPGQWLKKSAWPDSVPFKLIGFRPDNEEISGAFPAVSARAFVWDNPSAPPSEVTLLRKTLWLLPDNDMGLMVFTGSVPLTHLFDEPIDTLLVGLDDSHSLRELEYYQQVYKSRSVEGAASFEFLKDPELMPEGMPLNVIRDLADHPDSLRYSASAMSEAESERFYQDVQDAIDRQEQQKSEEQETLGDLNVPAAGKEEAGTQWLESKEDTATNVTFLGTDFSGMTLDNKQFRYCMFTGCHFDKATFKDCTFEHCQFTQSDFENSRWNNVHLSGCLFKQAEWQKAAFTHCKWEKSTFEYGVFKHAQFTDNALDNCLINHSDFSLGTFDHCTLNGCFFSETHCDQTQFNQVIITSCIFEKCDGPKACFTESTIEKTSFISSSWVGGRLSHCYLNSLTTGLNTNLSESHFEQCSLNKMGFLKVNLQSSTFINCSMLESCCDKADFSQATLIACDMTAVRLKDANLVHSHWQNTSLQQSMFYNADLRDATFQRCNLAGANLAMISQNMDTRFEHCLTEKTHWIPRRYTVPA
;
A
#
# COMPACT_ATOMS: atom_id res chain seq x y z
N MET A 1 10.38 -6.16 6.73
CA MET A 1 9.74 -7.29 6.05
C MET A 1 9.20 -6.81 4.72
N ARG A 2 9.72 -7.31 3.60
CA ARG A 2 9.13 -7.20 2.26
C ARG A 2 7.92 -8.12 2.17
N ILE A 3 6.86 -7.72 1.46
CA ILE A 3 5.67 -8.56 1.26
C ILE A 3 5.46 -8.75 -0.24
N ILE A 4 5.41 -10.01 -0.67
CA ILE A 4 5.09 -10.41 -2.05
C ILE A 4 3.70 -11.05 -2.03
N ARG A 5 2.76 -10.47 -2.78
CA ARG A 5 1.36 -10.90 -2.81
C ARG A 5 0.69 -10.46 -4.11
N PRO A 6 -0.39 -11.12 -4.52
CA PRO A 6 -1.20 -10.66 -5.65
C PRO A 6 -2.13 -9.51 -5.23
N GLN A 7 -2.71 -8.81 -6.21
CA GLN A 7 -3.66 -7.70 -5.99
C GLN A 7 -4.92 -8.11 -5.19
N GLN A 8 -5.27 -9.40 -5.15
CA GLN A 8 -6.51 -9.91 -4.53
C GLN A 8 -6.42 -10.16 -3.01
N LEU A 9 -5.21 -10.14 -2.43
CA LEU A 9 -5.02 -10.52 -1.03
C LEU A 9 -4.59 -9.35 -0.16
N VAL A 10 -5.26 -9.12 0.97
CA VAL A 10 -4.79 -8.20 2.01
C VAL A 10 -3.95 -8.96 3.02
N VAL A 11 -2.81 -8.39 3.42
CA VAL A 11 -1.97 -8.94 4.50
C VAL A 11 -2.00 -8.01 5.69
N LEU A 12 -2.44 -8.50 6.84
CA LEU A 12 -2.34 -7.81 8.13
C LEU A 12 -1.32 -8.53 9.00
N LYS A 13 -0.55 -7.75 9.76
CA LYS A 13 0.39 -8.26 10.75
C LYS A 13 0.13 -7.59 12.09
N SER A 14 0.18 -8.38 13.15
CA SER A 14 0.09 -7.89 14.52
C SER A 14 0.92 -8.79 15.42
N SER A 15 1.70 -8.22 16.34
CA SER A 15 2.44 -9.00 17.31
C SER A 15 1.70 -9.06 18.64
N TYR A 16 1.69 -10.23 19.27
CA TYR A 16 1.09 -10.42 20.60
C TYR A 16 2.00 -11.28 21.47
N GLN A 17 1.92 -11.07 22.78
CA GLN A 17 2.64 -11.84 23.78
C GLN A 17 1.67 -12.30 24.84
N ILE A 18 1.73 -13.59 25.17
CA ILE A 18 0.99 -14.20 26.28
C ILE A 18 2.00 -14.91 27.17
N GLY A 19 2.13 -14.44 28.40
CA GLY A 19 3.23 -14.86 29.28
C GLY A 19 4.59 -14.50 28.67
N HIS A 20 5.45 -15.49 28.49
CA HIS A 20 6.77 -15.31 27.87
C HIS A 20 6.79 -15.61 26.36
N GLU A 21 5.67 -16.06 25.80
CA GLU A 21 5.62 -16.46 24.40
C GLU A 21 5.21 -15.28 23.53
N SER A 22 6.13 -14.81 22.71
CA SER A 22 5.91 -13.75 21.74
C SER A 22 5.67 -14.33 20.35
N HIS A 23 4.73 -13.75 19.62
CA HIS A 23 4.34 -14.22 18.29
C HIS A 23 4.06 -13.05 17.36
N MET A 24 4.41 -13.18 16.08
CA MET A 24 3.91 -12.34 15.00
C MET A 24 2.73 -13.06 14.36
N GLY A 25 1.53 -12.55 14.59
CA GLY A 25 0.32 -12.96 13.89
C GLY A 25 0.33 -12.47 12.44
N ILE A 26 -0.08 -13.34 11.53
CA ILE A 26 -0.23 -13.08 10.09
C ILE A 26 -1.68 -13.39 9.74
N SER A 27 -2.40 -12.39 9.23
CA SER A 27 -3.71 -12.56 8.61
C SER A 27 -3.61 -12.35 7.11
N VAL A 28 -4.15 -13.29 6.35
CA VAL A 28 -4.40 -13.16 4.91
C VAL A 28 -5.90 -13.04 4.71
N VAL A 29 -6.35 -11.94 4.11
CA VAL A 29 -7.76 -11.70 3.80
C VAL A 29 -7.96 -11.80 2.30
N ALA A 30 -8.91 -12.65 1.90
CA ALA A 30 -9.33 -12.81 0.52
C ALA A 30 -10.81 -12.45 0.40
N GLY A 31 -11.18 -11.69 -0.64
CA GLY A 31 -12.56 -11.29 -0.89
C GLY A 31 -13.13 -11.97 -2.13
N CYS A 32 -14.41 -12.31 -2.08
CA CYS A 32 -15.20 -12.79 -3.23
C CYS A 32 -16.56 -12.09 -3.30
N TYR A 33 -17.24 -12.16 -4.45
CA TYR A 33 -18.61 -11.67 -4.54
C TYR A 33 -19.60 -12.63 -3.87
N LEU A 34 -20.61 -12.12 -3.14
CA LEU A 34 -21.65 -12.97 -2.58
C LEU A 34 -22.61 -13.50 -3.67
N SER A 35 -22.85 -12.71 -4.72
CA SER A 35 -23.62 -13.15 -5.89
C SER A 35 -22.88 -14.18 -6.76
N LYS A 36 -21.55 -14.16 -6.73
CA LYS A 36 -20.67 -14.97 -7.57
C LYS A 36 -19.43 -15.42 -6.80
N PRO A 37 -19.56 -16.38 -5.87
CA PRO A 37 -18.52 -16.71 -4.88
C PRO A 37 -17.18 -17.15 -5.46
N GLU A 38 -17.16 -17.71 -6.67
CA GLU A 38 -15.94 -18.11 -7.37
C GLU A 38 -15.09 -16.94 -7.88
N HIS A 39 -15.65 -15.71 -7.88
CA HIS A 39 -15.01 -14.53 -8.45
C HIS A 39 -14.34 -13.69 -7.36
N MET A 40 -13.03 -13.50 -7.46
CA MET A 40 -12.20 -12.82 -6.46
C MET A 40 -12.09 -11.31 -6.70
N VAL A 41 -12.14 -10.53 -5.62
CA VAL A 41 -12.01 -9.06 -5.67
C VAL A 41 -10.59 -8.60 -5.34
N THR A 42 -10.26 -7.35 -5.70
CA THR A 42 -8.96 -6.75 -5.34
C THR A 42 -8.94 -6.20 -3.92
N GLU A 43 -7.74 -6.01 -3.36
CA GLU A 43 -7.51 -5.36 -2.07
C GLU A 43 -8.21 -3.98 -2.01
N SER A 44 -8.09 -3.15 -3.04
CA SER A 44 -8.71 -1.82 -3.05
C SER A 44 -10.22 -1.91 -2.88
N GLN A 45 -10.86 -2.91 -3.50
CA GLN A 45 -12.29 -3.15 -3.35
C GLN A 45 -12.64 -3.59 -1.93
N ILE A 46 -11.83 -4.47 -1.33
CA ILE A 46 -12.00 -4.92 0.06
C ILE A 46 -11.95 -3.71 1.01
N TRP A 47 -10.95 -2.83 0.86
CA TRP A 47 -10.82 -1.64 1.71
C TRP A 47 -11.95 -0.62 1.49
N GLN A 48 -12.43 -0.45 0.26
CA GLN A 48 -13.58 0.42 -0.01
C GLN A 48 -14.85 -0.11 0.65
N ALA A 49 -15.17 -1.39 0.46
CA ALA A 49 -16.32 -2.03 1.09
C ALA A 49 -16.23 -1.95 2.62
N TRP A 50 -15.04 -2.22 3.18
CA TRP A 50 -14.78 -2.11 4.60
C TRP A 50 -14.98 -0.69 5.15
N LYS A 51 -14.53 0.34 4.42
CA LYS A 51 -14.72 1.75 4.78
C LYS A 51 -16.19 2.16 4.71
N ALA A 52 -16.93 1.67 3.72
CA ALA A 52 -18.35 1.97 3.52
C ALA A 52 -19.27 1.27 4.53
N ALA A 53 -18.87 0.12 5.06
CA ALA A 53 -19.69 -0.68 5.98
C ALA A 53 -20.15 0.12 7.22
N PRO A 54 -21.42 -0.04 7.67
CA PRO A 54 -22.00 0.72 8.78
C PRO A 54 -21.57 0.16 10.14
N LEU A 55 -20.33 0.41 10.53
CA LEU A 55 -19.73 -0.11 11.78
C LEU A 55 -19.44 1.02 12.77
N SER A 56 -19.99 0.92 13.98
CA SER A 56 -19.63 1.78 15.12
C SER A 56 -18.24 1.45 15.69
N PHE A 57 -17.80 0.20 15.52
CA PHE A 57 -16.48 -0.28 15.90
C PHE A 57 -15.85 -1.05 14.74
N ARG A 58 -14.78 -0.50 14.15
CA ARG A 58 -14.09 -1.09 13.00
C ARG A 58 -12.88 -1.86 13.47
N MET A 59 -12.94 -3.18 13.39
CA MET A 59 -11.83 -4.07 13.70
C MET A 59 -11.82 -5.24 12.72
N LEU A 60 -10.67 -5.49 12.10
CA LEU A 60 -10.39 -6.71 11.33
C LEU A 60 -9.55 -7.65 12.19
N ASP A 61 -9.74 -8.94 11.94
CA ASP A 61 -9.01 -10.01 12.63
C ASP A 61 -7.52 -9.97 12.24
N SER A 62 -6.68 -9.66 13.21
CA SER A 62 -5.25 -9.43 13.04
C SER A 62 -4.42 -10.58 13.62
N ALA A 63 -4.96 -11.80 13.56
CA ALA A 63 -4.30 -13.05 13.94
C ALA A 63 -3.99 -13.18 15.43
N GLU A 64 -4.75 -12.50 16.29
CA GLU A 64 -4.76 -12.81 17.71
C GLU A 64 -5.26 -14.25 17.97
N PRO A 65 -4.78 -14.94 19.02
CA PRO A 65 -4.92 -16.39 19.18
C PRO A 65 -6.30 -16.80 19.68
N LYS A 66 -7.33 -16.55 18.87
CA LYS A 66 -8.73 -16.78 19.25
C LYS A 66 -9.15 -18.25 19.12
N PRO A 67 -9.94 -18.79 20.06
CA PRO A 67 -10.20 -20.22 20.18
C PRO A 67 -11.16 -20.75 19.11
N PHE A 68 -12.12 -19.94 18.63
CA PHE A 68 -13.16 -20.43 17.73
C PHE A 68 -13.20 -19.62 16.44
N ALA A 69 -13.40 -20.34 15.34
CA ALA A 69 -13.81 -19.75 14.09
C ALA A 69 -15.21 -19.12 14.23
N GLU A 70 -15.42 -18.01 13.54
CA GLU A 70 -16.62 -17.20 13.68
C GLU A 70 -17.03 -16.55 12.36
N PHE A 71 -18.25 -16.03 12.31
CA PHE A 71 -18.66 -15.15 11.22
C PHE A 71 -19.16 -13.81 11.74
N LEU A 72 -19.00 -12.77 10.93
CA LEU A 72 -19.42 -11.40 11.23
C LEU A 72 -20.19 -10.85 10.03
N LEU A 73 -21.09 -9.90 10.30
CA LEU A 73 -21.84 -9.21 9.25
C LEU A 73 -21.80 -7.71 9.49
N ALA A 74 -21.55 -6.95 8.42
CA ALA A 74 -21.69 -5.51 8.41
C ALA A 74 -22.40 -5.06 7.13
N GLY A 75 -23.56 -4.45 7.31
CA GLY A 75 -24.40 -3.98 6.21
C GLY A 75 -25.75 -3.51 6.72
N HIS A 76 -26.67 -3.25 5.80
CA HIS A 76 -28.03 -2.88 6.10
C HIS A 76 -28.99 -4.01 5.73
N ALA A 77 -29.92 -4.32 6.64
CA ALA A 77 -31.08 -5.14 6.30
C ALA A 77 -32.18 -4.26 5.68
N GLY A 78 -32.80 -4.72 4.61
CA GLY A 78 -33.82 -4.00 3.85
C GLY A 78 -34.24 -4.78 2.61
N ILE A 79 -35.44 -4.49 2.11
CA ILE A 79 -36.05 -5.23 0.98
C ILE A 79 -36.42 -4.32 -0.21
N GLY A 80 -35.83 -3.13 -0.29
CA GLY A 80 -36.04 -2.19 -1.41
C GLY A 80 -37.29 -1.32 -1.31
N GLU A 81 -38.14 -1.53 -0.31
CA GLU A 81 -39.32 -0.72 0.00
C GLU A 81 -39.38 -0.33 1.48
N GLU A 82 -40.18 0.69 1.81
CA GLU A 82 -40.38 1.11 3.20
C GLU A 82 -41.26 0.12 3.97
N VAL A 83 -40.75 -0.40 5.08
CA VAL A 83 -41.46 -1.32 5.97
C VAL A 83 -41.41 -0.85 7.41
N THR A 84 -42.39 -1.24 8.23
CA THR A 84 -42.36 -0.98 9.68
C THR A 84 -41.70 -2.11 10.46
N SER A 85 -41.65 -3.32 9.88
CA SER A 85 -41.04 -4.51 10.46
C SER A 85 -40.48 -5.41 9.36
N LEU A 86 -39.34 -6.03 9.62
CA LEU A 86 -38.66 -6.97 8.73
C LEU A 86 -38.09 -8.16 9.53
N SER A 87 -38.26 -9.37 9.00
CA SER A 87 -37.57 -10.56 9.47
C SER A 87 -36.35 -10.81 8.61
N ALA A 88 -35.16 -10.85 9.21
CA ALA A 88 -33.92 -11.14 8.51
C ALA A 88 -33.30 -12.44 9.03
N GLU A 89 -32.63 -13.19 8.16
CA GLU A 89 -31.95 -14.44 8.49
C GLU A 89 -30.59 -14.48 7.82
N VAL A 90 -29.59 -14.98 8.55
CA VAL A 90 -28.28 -15.34 8.00
C VAL A 90 -27.88 -16.71 8.48
N SER A 91 -27.47 -17.57 7.55
CA SER A 91 -26.85 -18.87 7.83
C SER A 91 -25.44 -18.93 7.25
N VAL A 92 -24.48 -19.44 8.01
CA VAL A 92 -23.10 -19.69 7.58
C VAL A 92 -22.66 -21.05 8.13
N GLY A 93 -22.44 -22.01 7.24
CA GLY A 93 -22.22 -23.41 7.59
C GLY A 93 -23.35 -23.95 8.45
N SER A 94 -23.02 -24.41 9.67
CA SER A 94 -24.00 -24.95 10.62
C SER A 94 -24.63 -23.91 11.54
N LEU A 95 -24.27 -22.62 11.41
CA LEU A 95 -24.76 -21.56 12.28
C LEU A 95 -25.86 -20.77 11.58
N THR A 96 -26.93 -20.46 12.30
CA THR A 96 -28.03 -19.62 11.82
C THR A 96 -28.39 -18.58 12.86
N ARG A 97 -28.55 -17.33 12.43
CA ARG A 97 -29.10 -16.24 13.24
C ARG A 97 -30.28 -15.60 12.55
N ARG A 98 -31.26 -15.20 13.36
CA ARG A 98 -32.50 -14.56 12.92
C ARG A 98 -32.77 -13.32 13.74
N TRP A 99 -33.29 -12.31 13.07
CA TRP A 99 -33.62 -11.01 13.65
C TRP A 99 -35.04 -10.61 13.33
N CYS A 100 -35.67 -9.96 14.31
CA CYS A 100 -36.81 -9.09 14.09
C CYS A 100 -36.29 -7.66 14.11
N ILE A 101 -36.54 -6.94 13.02
CA ILE A 101 -36.10 -5.57 12.82
C ILE A 101 -37.35 -4.70 12.76
N GLU A 102 -37.46 -3.73 13.64
CA GLU A 102 -38.57 -2.79 13.69
C GLU A 102 -38.07 -1.37 13.52
N GLY A 103 -38.92 -0.53 12.94
CA GLY A 103 -38.66 0.89 12.83
C GLY A 103 -38.61 1.61 14.18
N GLU A 104 -38.11 2.85 14.17
CA GLU A 104 -37.97 3.61 15.41
C GLU A 104 -39.34 3.87 16.07
N SER A 105 -39.40 3.62 17.37
CA SER A 105 -40.59 3.86 18.20
C SER A 105 -40.20 4.21 19.64
N ASN A 106 -41.12 4.89 20.34
CA ASN A 106 -41.01 5.15 21.78
C ASN A 106 -41.37 3.88 22.57
N LYS A 107 -41.01 3.81 23.86
CA LYS A 107 -41.26 2.65 24.75
C LYS A 107 -42.69 2.08 24.75
N THR A 108 -43.70 2.89 24.45
CA THR A 108 -45.11 2.44 24.37
C THR A 108 -45.44 1.70 23.07
N GLY A 109 -44.60 1.79 22.02
CA GLY A 109 -44.75 1.07 20.75
C GLY A 109 -45.96 1.49 19.90
N LEU A 110 -46.66 2.57 20.26
CA LEU A 110 -47.93 2.97 19.62
C LEU A 110 -47.77 3.46 18.17
N VAL A 111 -46.60 3.99 17.81
CA VAL A 111 -46.29 4.46 16.45
C VAL A 111 -44.88 3.99 16.09
N ILE A 112 -44.78 3.15 15.07
CA ILE A 112 -43.52 2.65 14.51
C ILE A 112 -43.28 3.40 13.19
N LYS A 113 -42.14 4.09 13.08
CA LYS A 113 -41.77 4.80 11.85
C LYS A 113 -41.31 3.81 10.78
N PRO A 114 -41.83 3.86 9.54
CA PRO A 114 -41.30 3.07 8.44
C PRO A 114 -39.79 3.33 8.20
N PHE A 115 -39.09 2.33 7.68
CA PHE A 115 -37.70 2.43 7.27
C PHE A 115 -37.46 1.69 5.96
N LEU A 116 -36.57 2.23 5.12
CA LEU A 116 -36.15 1.56 3.87
C LEU A 116 -35.09 0.49 4.12
N ARG A 117 -34.14 0.79 5.03
CA ARG A 117 -33.09 -0.13 5.45
C ARG A 117 -32.60 0.21 6.86
N MET A 118 -32.07 -0.78 7.58
CA MET A 118 -31.60 -0.66 8.97
C MET A 118 -30.17 -1.20 9.09
N SER A 119 -29.25 -0.40 9.65
CA SER A 119 -27.86 -0.80 9.89
C SER A 119 -27.78 -1.95 10.90
N MET A 120 -27.06 -3.03 10.60
CA MET A 120 -26.91 -4.19 11.50
C MET A 120 -25.85 -4.00 12.60
N ASP A 121 -25.90 -2.89 13.34
CA ASP A 121 -24.85 -2.44 14.27
C ASP A 121 -25.32 -2.41 15.75
N HIS A 122 -24.37 -2.48 16.70
CA HIS A 122 -24.66 -2.45 18.15
C HIS A 122 -25.47 -1.24 18.61
N THR A 123 -25.39 -0.11 17.91
CA THR A 123 -26.19 1.09 18.20
C THR A 123 -27.70 0.89 18.00
N GLN A 124 -28.11 -0.15 17.27
CA GLN A 124 -29.51 -0.49 17.00
C GLN A 124 -30.07 -1.57 17.95
N SER A 125 -29.20 -2.34 18.62
CA SER A 125 -29.61 -3.35 19.58
C SER A 125 -29.83 -2.80 20.99
N TRP A 126 -30.41 -3.63 21.87
CA TRP A 126 -30.72 -3.22 23.24
C TRP A 126 -29.45 -2.80 23.99
N GLY A 127 -29.48 -1.68 24.71
CA GLY A 127 -28.31 -1.18 25.41
C GLY A 127 -28.39 0.32 25.68
N GLY A 128 -27.24 0.93 25.94
CA GLY A 128 -27.11 2.36 26.18
C GLY A 128 -26.29 2.68 27.42
N LYS A 129 -26.25 3.97 27.78
CA LYS A 129 -25.39 4.47 28.86
C LYS A 129 -25.64 3.71 30.18
N GLY A 130 -24.60 3.05 30.68
CA GLY A 130 -24.63 2.25 31.92
C GLY A 130 -24.93 0.76 31.73
N CYS A 131 -25.35 0.31 30.53
CA CYS A 131 -25.45 -1.10 30.19
C CYS A 131 -24.05 -1.64 29.88
N LYS A 132 -23.54 -2.62 30.64
CA LYS A 132 -22.19 -3.16 30.44
C LYS A 132 -22.10 -4.08 29.22
N GLU A 133 -23.21 -4.74 28.90
CA GLU A 133 -23.35 -5.71 27.82
C GLU A 133 -23.38 -5.06 26.44
N ASN A 134 -23.92 -3.84 26.36
CA ASN A 134 -23.88 -3.00 25.16
C ASN A 134 -23.99 -1.50 25.53
N PRO A 135 -22.88 -0.83 25.84
CA PRO A 135 -22.86 0.61 26.14
C PRO A 135 -23.31 1.51 24.98
N LEU A 136 -23.21 1.03 23.73
CA LEU A 136 -23.50 1.79 22.51
C LEU A 136 -24.97 1.71 22.08
N GLY A 137 -25.72 0.74 22.61
CA GLY A 137 -27.09 0.45 22.18
C GLY A 137 -28.13 1.50 22.60
N ARG A 138 -29.39 1.09 22.49
CA ARG A 138 -30.56 1.91 22.83
C ARG A 138 -31.60 1.13 23.65
N GLY A 139 -32.44 1.81 24.41
CA GLY A 139 -33.51 1.22 25.21
C GLY A 139 -33.17 0.92 26.67
N TYR A 140 -31.91 1.01 27.08
CA TYR A 140 -31.48 0.93 28.48
C TYR A 140 -31.47 2.32 29.10
N ASN A 141 -32.37 2.56 30.07
CA ASN A 141 -32.54 3.85 30.76
C ASN A 141 -32.77 5.07 29.83
N ASP A 142 -33.19 4.83 28.58
CA ASP A 142 -33.72 5.85 27.68
C ASP A 142 -35.17 5.50 27.28
N GLU A 143 -35.87 6.38 26.57
CA GLU A 143 -37.28 6.17 26.16
C GLU A 143 -37.45 5.43 24.83
N ARG A 144 -36.36 4.92 24.24
CA ARG A 144 -36.35 4.28 22.91
C ARG A 144 -36.61 2.78 23.02
N LYS A 145 -37.06 2.17 21.92
CA LYS A 145 -37.06 0.71 21.73
C LYS A 145 -35.85 0.29 20.87
N PRO A 146 -35.20 -0.86 21.12
CA PRO A 146 -34.23 -1.41 20.17
C PRO A 146 -34.92 -1.70 18.83
N THR A 147 -34.25 -1.38 17.75
CA THR A 147 -34.71 -1.60 16.38
C THR A 147 -34.27 -2.96 15.87
N ILE A 148 -33.21 -3.55 16.43
CA ILE A 148 -32.76 -4.92 16.13
C ILE A 148 -32.89 -5.80 17.37
N MET A 149 -33.67 -6.88 17.22
CA MET A 149 -33.93 -7.87 18.26
C MET A 149 -33.59 -9.27 17.75
N SER A 150 -33.03 -10.12 18.61
CA SER A 150 -32.86 -11.54 18.28
C SER A 150 -34.20 -12.26 18.36
N LEU A 151 -34.42 -13.26 17.49
CA LEU A 151 -35.58 -14.14 17.60
C LEU A 151 -35.29 -15.32 18.54
N GLY A 152 -36.24 -15.63 19.42
CA GLY A 152 -36.26 -16.85 20.22
C GLY A 152 -36.58 -18.10 19.42
N LEU A 153 -36.46 -19.27 20.04
CA LEU A 153 -36.78 -20.56 19.42
C LEU A 153 -38.26 -20.68 19.01
N ASP A 154 -39.13 -19.95 19.70
CA ASP A 154 -40.56 -19.83 19.44
C ASP A 154 -40.91 -18.78 18.37
N GLY A 155 -39.90 -18.11 17.80
CA GLY A 155 -40.07 -17.04 16.82
C GLY A 155 -40.42 -15.67 17.42
N SER A 156 -40.47 -15.55 18.75
CA SER A 156 -40.77 -14.28 19.42
C SER A 156 -39.54 -13.34 19.45
N ALA A 157 -39.77 -12.03 19.35
CA ALA A 157 -38.71 -11.04 19.44
C ALA A 157 -38.23 -10.85 20.89
N ILE A 158 -36.94 -11.08 21.13
CA ILE A 158 -36.31 -10.89 22.44
C ILE A 158 -35.89 -9.42 22.54
N VAL A 159 -36.71 -8.59 23.18
CA VAL A 159 -36.43 -7.14 23.32
C VAL A 159 -35.11 -6.87 24.04
N ARG A 160 -34.79 -7.62 25.10
CA ARG A 160 -33.55 -7.45 25.88
C ARG A 160 -32.41 -8.28 25.32
N SER A 161 -32.02 -8.03 24.08
CA SER A 161 -30.93 -8.72 23.39
C SER A 161 -29.75 -7.77 23.11
N PRO A 162 -28.82 -7.56 24.06
CA PRO A 162 -27.73 -6.59 23.88
C PRO A 162 -26.79 -6.90 22.72
N LEU A 163 -26.54 -8.19 22.50
CA LEU A 163 -25.69 -8.72 21.43
C LEU A 163 -26.53 -9.20 20.23
N ALA A 164 -27.65 -8.53 19.96
CA ALA A 164 -28.44 -8.83 18.76
C ALA A 164 -27.67 -8.52 17.49
N SER A 165 -26.96 -7.39 17.43
CA SER A 165 -26.13 -7.04 16.28
C SER A 165 -25.10 -8.14 15.96
N PRO A 166 -24.90 -8.46 14.67
CA PRO A 166 -23.88 -9.40 14.21
C PRO A 166 -22.47 -8.80 14.00
N SER A 167 -22.28 -7.51 14.28
CA SER A 167 -20.98 -6.82 14.13
C SER A 167 -19.98 -7.22 15.22
N PRO A 168 -18.68 -6.82 15.11
CA PRO A 168 -17.69 -7.09 16.15
C PRO A 168 -18.04 -6.46 17.49
N VAL A 169 -17.87 -7.24 18.54
CA VAL A 169 -18.05 -6.84 19.94
C VAL A 169 -16.78 -6.14 20.43
N PRO A 170 -16.85 -4.86 20.85
CA PRO A 170 -15.71 -4.13 21.40
C PRO A 170 -15.14 -4.78 22.68
N HIS A 171 -13.85 -4.55 22.95
CA HIS A 171 -13.17 -5.12 24.12
C HIS A 171 -13.77 -4.65 25.46
N ASP A 172 -14.38 -3.46 25.47
CA ASP A 172 -15.01 -2.86 26.65
C ASP A 172 -16.34 -3.51 27.06
N PHE A 173 -16.96 -4.26 26.15
CA PHE A 173 -18.23 -4.91 26.41
C PHE A 173 -18.03 -6.04 27.40
N GLN A 174 -19.02 -6.26 28.27
CA GLN A 174 -18.94 -7.25 29.35
C GLN A 174 -18.54 -8.65 28.86
N LEU A 175 -18.95 -9.05 27.65
CA LEU A 175 -18.61 -10.32 27.03
C LEU A 175 -17.10 -10.58 26.97
N ARG A 176 -16.31 -9.55 26.61
CA ARG A 176 -14.86 -9.66 26.45
C ARG A 176 -14.13 -9.16 27.70
N LYS A 177 -14.62 -8.08 28.29
CA LYS A 177 -14.04 -7.44 29.48
C LYS A 177 -13.96 -8.38 30.68
N VAL A 178 -14.87 -9.34 30.82
CA VAL A 178 -14.80 -10.33 31.91
C VAL A 178 -13.49 -11.11 31.91
N HIS A 179 -12.98 -11.49 30.75
CA HIS A 179 -11.77 -12.31 30.61
C HIS A 179 -10.50 -11.57 31.02
N ILE A 180 -10.40 -10.27 30.68
CA ILE A 180 -9.27 -9.45 31.13
C ILE A 180 -9.39 -9.11 32.63
N ASN A 181 -10.61 -8.90 33.14
CA ASN A 181 -10.83 -8.60 34.56
C ASN A 181 -10.42 -9.77 35.48
N GLU A 182 -10.55 -11.02 35.02
CA GLU A 182 -10.13 -12.22 35.77
C GLU A 182 -8.62 -12.22 36.07
N VAL A 183 -7.82 -11.57 35.22
CA VAL A 183 -6.36 -11.46 35.40
C VAL A 183 -5.89 -10.04 35.73
N ALA A 184 -6.79 -9.05 35.76
CA ALA A 184 -6.42 -7.64 35.94
C ALA A 184 -5.67 -7.36 37.25
N SER A 185 -5.97 -8.09 38.33
CA SER A 185 -5.28 -7.94 39.61
C SER A 185 -3.81 -8.35 39.54
N THR A 186 -3.45 -9.29 38.67
CA THR A 186 -2.04 -9.71 38.49
C THR A 186 -1.28 -8.70 37.64
N MET A 187 -1.96 -7.91 36.82
CA MET A 187 -1.33 -6.93 35.91
C MET A 187 -0.77 -5.70 36.64
N THR A 188 -1.14 -5.49 37.90
CA THR A 188 -0.57 -4.44 38.77
C THR A 188 0.54 -4.97 39.69
N ASP A 189 0.80 -6.27 39.68
CA ASP A 189 1.83 -6.89 40.50
C ASP A 189 3.23 -6.52 39.96
N PRO A 190 4.19 -6.12 40.81
CA PRO A 190 5.55 -5.80 40.38
C PRO A 190 6.21 -6.93 39.59
N GLN A 191 5.99 -8.20 39.96
CA GLN A 191 6.55 -9.34 39.24
C GLN A 191 6.00 -9.39 37.80
N TYR A 192 4.70 -9.17 37.59
CA TYR A 192 4.14 -9.13 36.23
C TYR A 192 4.73 -7.99 35.40
N LEU A 193 4.82 -6.78 35.99
CA LEU A 193 5.42 -5.62 35.33
C LEU A 193 6.90 -5.87 35.00
N GLU A 194 7.55 -6.77 35.74
CA GLU A 194 8.92 -7.17 35.52
C GLU A 194 9.12 -8.31 34.50
N THR A 195 8.15 -9.21 34.34
CA THR A 195 8.32 -10.44 33.55
C THR A 195 7.50 -10.52 32.28
N PHE A 196 6.28 -9.98 32.28
CA PHE A 196 5.29 -10.23 31.23
C PHE A 196 4.88 -8.97 30.48
N TYR A 197 4.89 -7.82 31.14
CA TYR A 197 4.56 -6.55 30.51
C TYR A 197 5.53 -6.22 29.35
N PRO A 198 5.05 -5.77 28.17
CA PRO A 198 3.70 -5.33 27.85
C PRO A 198 2.74 -6.41 27.31
N GLY A 199 3.13 -7.68 27.37
CA GLY A 199 2.28 -8.82 27.02
C GLY A 199 1.16 -9.11 28.03
N LEU A 200 0.23 -9.98 27.65
CA LEU A 200 -0.88 -10.41 28.50
C LEU A 200 -0.43 -11.49 29.49
N PRO A 201 -1.07 -11.58 30.67
CA PRO A 201 -0.78 -12.65 31.64
C PRO A 201 -0.93 -14.05 31.03
N PRO A 202 -0.11 -15.04 31.43
CA PRO A 202 -0.19 -16.42 30.91
C PRO A 202 -1.58 -17.06 31.05
N GLN A 203 -2.34 -16.69 32.09
CA GLN A 203 -3.64 -17.26 32.42
C GLN A 203 -4.82 -16.57 31.70
N ILE A 204 -4.56 -15.63 30.77
CA ILE A 204 -5.63 -14.95 30.04
C ILE A 204 -6.50 -15.96 29.27
N ASP A 205 -7.82 -15.85 29.43
CA ASP A 205 -8.75 -16.62 28.62
C ASP A 205 -8.76 -16.06 27.19
N ARG A 206 -8.36 -16.90 26.23
CA ARG A 206 -8.26 -16.54 24.81
C ARG A 206 -9.60 -16.16 24.18
N ARG A 207 -10.74 -16.43 24.83
CA ARG A 207 -12.05 -15.89 24.42
C ARG A 207 -12.09 -14.36 24.46
N TYR A 208 -11.15 -13.71 25.16
CA TYR A 208 -10.91 -12.26 25.05
C TYR A 208 -10.71 -11.77 23.61
N PHE A 209 -10.17 -12.62 22.72
CA PHE A 209 -9.92 -12.29 21.32
C PHE A 209 -11.09 -12.61 20.37
N GLN A 210 -12.15 -13.27 20.84
CA GLN A 210 -13.34 -13.50 20.00
C GLN A 210 -14.03 -12.17 19.69
N MET A 211 -14.30 -11.92 18.42
CA MET A 211 -14.90 -10.68 17.96
C MET A 211 -16.41 -10.81 17.83
N ALA A 212 -16.92 -11.97 17.43
CA ALA A 212 -18.34 -12.12 17.17
C ALA A 212 -19.14 -12.37 18.47
N PRO A 213 -20.45 -12.07 18.47
CA PRO A 213 -21.36 -12.57 19.48
C PRO A 213 -21.35 -14.11 19.60
N PRO A 214 -21.65 -14.70 20.77
CA PRO A 214 -21.54 -16.15 20.98
C PRO A 214 -22.37 -17.02 20.02
N GLY A 215 -23.48 -16.50 19.50
CA GLY A 215 -24.31 -17.19 18.51
C GLY A 215 -23.67 -17.33 17.12
N GLN A 216 -22.49 -16.73 16.92
CA GLN A 216 -21.74 -16.72 15.65
C GLN A 216 -20.43 -17.50 15.76
N TRP A 217 -20.19 -18.20 16.87
CA TRP A 217 -19.01 -19.04 17.06
C TRP A 217 -19.28 -20.48 16.60
N LEU A 218 -18.42 -21.00 15.72
CA LEU A 218 -18.49 -22.38 15.25
C LEU A 218 -18.16 -23.40 16.35
N LYS A 219 -17.54 -22.93 17.45
CA LYS A 219 -16.99 -23.76 18.54
C LYS A 219 -15.96 -24.81 18.06
N LYS A 220 -15.38 -24.57 16.89
CA LYS A 220 -14.23 -25.26 16.32
C LYS A 220 -13.16 -24.22 16.01
N SER A 221 -11.89 -24.62 15.97
CA SER A 221 -10.78 -23.68 15.78
C SER A 221 -10.69 -23.09 14.38
N ALA A 222 -11.25 -23.74 13.37
CA ALA A 222 -11.24 -23.31 11.96
C ALA A 222 -12.56 -23.70 11.27
N TRP A 223 -12.93 -22.93 10.24
CA TRP A 223 -13.98 -23.29 9.29
C TRP A 223 -13.50 -24.42 8.34
N PRO A 224 -14.39 -25.31 7.88
CA PRO A 224 -14.07 -26.29 6.84
C PRO A 224 -13.88 -25.62 5.47
N ASP A 225 -13.45 -26.39 4.47
CA ASP A 225 -13.08 -25.82 3.16
C ASP A 225 -14.25 -25.26 2.36
N SER A 226 -15.35 -26.00 2.32
CA SER A 226 -16.60 -25.51 1.75
C SER A 226 -17.52 -25.04 2.87
N VAL A 227 -17.89 -23.76 2.84
CA VAL A 227 -18.80 -23.16 3.81
C VAL A 227 -19.98 -22.54 3.07
N PRO A 228 -21.17 -23.19 3.07
CA PRO A 228 -22.35 -22.59 2.48
C PRO A 228 -22.79 -21.37 3.29
N PHE A 229 -23.35 -20.37 2.62
CA PHE A 229 -23.96 -19.22 3.25
C PHE A 229 -25.33 -18.91 2.64
N LYS A 230 -26.16 -18.22 3.42
CA LYS A 230 -27.51 -17.79 3.02
C LYS A 230 -27.86 -16.50 3.75
N LEU A 231 -28.37 -15.51 3.04
CA LEU A 231 -28.85 -14.24 3.59
C LEU A 231 -30.26 -13.94 3.04
N ILE A 232 -31.19 -13.60 3.94
CA ILE A 232 -32.56 -13.15 3.63
C ILE A 232 -32.80 -11.81 4.33
N GLY A 233 -33.42 -10.87 3.63
CA GLY A 233 -33.73 -9.52 4.14
C GLY A 233 -32.61 -8.50 3.93
N PHE A 234 -31.74 -8.73 2.93
CA PHE A 234 -30.59 -7.87 2.61
C PHE A 234 -30.57 -7.39 1.15
N ARG A 235 -31.58 -7.73 0.34
CA ARG A 235 -31.74 -7.33 -1.06
C ARG A 235 -33.17 -6.91 -1.37
N PRO A 236 -33.38 -6.09 -2.41
CA PRO A 236 -34.71 -5.78 -2.94
C PRO A 236 -35.60 -7.02 -3.13
N ASP A 237 -36.90 -6.84 -2.98
CA ASP A 237 -37.92 -7.90 -3.14
C ASP A 237 -37.72 -9.11 -2.21
N ASN A 238 -36.93 -8.93 -1.15
CA ASN A 238 -36.50 -9.97 -0.24
C ASN A 238 -35.78 -11.14 -0.95
N GLU A 239 -35.07 -10.85 -2.03
CA GLU A 239 -34.26 -11.82 -2.77
C GLU A 239 -33.24 -12.48 -1.83
N GLU A 240 -33.11 -13.79 -1.96
CA GLU A 240 -32.14 -14.59 -1.21
C GLU A 240 -30.74 -14.47 -1.85
N ILE A 241 -29.73 -14.17 -1.02
CA ILE A 241 -28.33 -14.33 -1.43
C ILE A 241 -27.83 -15.66 -0.86
N SER A 242 -27.44 -16.59 -1.72
CA SER A 242 -26.94 -17.89 -1.29
C SER A 242 -25.77 -18.35 -2.14
N GLY A 243 -24.87 -19.11 -1.55
CA GLY A 243 -23.70 -19.65 -2.21
C GLY A 243 -22.84 -20.43 -1.25
N ALA A 244 -21.58 -20.66 -1.63
CA ALA A 244 -20.57 -21.21 -0.73
C ALA A 244 -19.27 -20.43 -0.87
N PHE A 245 -18.61 -20.13 0.25
CA PHE A 245 -17.27 -19.58 0.21
C PHE A 245 -16.34 -20.56 -0.55
N PRO A 246 -15.44 -20.05 -1.40
CA PRO A 246 -14.50 -20.87 -2.16
C PRO A 246 -13.71 -21.84 -1.29
N ALA A 247 -13.49 -23.04 -1.83
CA ALA A 247 -12.62 -24.05 -1.23
C ALA A 247 -11.15 -23.70 -1.52
N VAL A 248 -10.68 -22.64 -0.87
CA VAL A 248 -9.31 -22.14 -1.00
C VAL A 248 -8.54 -22.16 0.32
N SER A 249 -7.23 -22.29 0.23
CA SER A 249 -6.29 -22.29 1.34
C SER A 249 -5.27 -21.18 1.16
N ALA A 250 -5.14 -20.30 2.16
CA ALA A 250 -4.06 -19.31 2.17
C ALA A 250 -2.73 -19.98 2.50
N ARG A 251 -1.73 -19.71 1.64
CA ARG A 251 -0.35 -20.15 1.79
C ARG A 251 0.51 -18.95 2.16
N ALA A 252 1.37 -19.10 3.16
CA ALA A 252 2.27 -18.04 3.60
C ALA A 252 3.67 -18.62 3.84
N PHE A 253 4.67 -18.04 3.22
CA PHE A 253 6.07 -18.48 3.29
C PHE A 253 6.94 -17.34 3.77
N VAL A 254 7.82 -17.63 4.72
CA VAL A 254 8.65 -16.63 5.39
C VAL A 254 10.13 -16.95 5.21
N TRP A 255 10.89 -15.94 4.82
CA TRP A 255 12.34 -15.95 4.74
C TRP A 255 12.92 -15.04 5.81
N ASP A 256 13.73 -15.58 6.71
CA ASP A 256 14.51 -14.78 7.67
C ASP A 256 15.74 -14.14 7.00
N ASN A 257 16.25 -14.80 5.96
CA ASN A 257 17.35 -14.35 5.13
C ASN A 257 17.08 -14.76 3.66
N PRO A 258 17.28 -13.87 2.67
CA PRO A 258 17.14 -14.19 1.26
C PRO A 258 17.88 -15.44 0.75
N SER A 259 18.98 -15.85 1.41
CA SER A 259 19.77 -17.03 1.02
C SER A 259 19.30 -18.35 1.64
N ALA A 260 18.37 -18.33 2.59
CA ALA A 260 17.86 -19.52 3.27
C ALA A 260 16.59 -20.06 2.58
N PRO A 261 16.26 -21.36 2.73
CA PRO A 261 14.95 -21.86 2.32
C PRO A 261 13.84 -21.21 3.18
N PRO A 262 12.66 -20.93 2.61
CA PRO A 262 11.52 -20.46 3.36
C PRO A 262 11.02 -21.50 4.37
N SER A 263 10.35 -21.03 5.41
CA SER A 263 9.43 -21.84 6.21
C SER A 263 7.98 -21.48 5.89
N GLU A 264 7.08 -22.47 5.90
CA GLU A 264 5.66 -22.24 5.70
C GLU A 264 4.96 -21.96 7.02
N VAL A 265 4.12 -20.93 7.05
CA VAL A 265 3.26 -20.58 8.18
C VAL A 265 1.89 -21.20 7.96
N THR A 266 1.49 -22.11 8.84
CA THR A 266 0.15 -22.71 8.77
C THR A 266 -0.91 -21.66 9.09
N LEU A 267 -1.76 -21.35 8.11
CA LEU A 267 -2.89 -20.45 8.26
C LEU A 267 -4.20 -21.23 8.40
N LEU A 268 -5.03 -20.85 9.36
CA LEU A 268 -6.36 -21.42 9.59
C LEU A 268 -7.44 -20.43 9.20
N ARG A 269 -8.49 -20.89 8.51
CA ARG A 269 -9.68 -20.07 8.19
C ARG A 269 -10.47 -19.75 9.45
N LYS A 270 -10.26 -18.55 10.01
CA LYS A 270 -10.81 -18.14 11.31
C LYS A 270 -12.10 -17.35 11.20
N THR A 271 -12.16 -16.42 10.25
CA THR A 271 -13.28 -15.46 10.20
C THR A 271 -13.85 -15.39 8.81
N LEU A 272 -15.17 -15.45 8.74
CA LEU A 272 -15.93 -15.16 7.54
C LEU A 272 -16.70 -13.86 7.73
N TRP A 273 -16.54 -12.91 6.83
CA TRP A 273 -17.30 -11.67 6.82
C TRP A 273 -18.32 -11.67 5.71
N LEU A 274 -19.50 -11.13 6.02
CA LEU A 274 -20.55 -10.85 5.06
C LEU A 274 -20.77 -9.33 5.00
N LEU A 275 -20.57 -8.75 3.81
CA LEU A 275 -20.74 -7.33 3.49
C LEU A 275 -21.80 -7.19 2.38
N PRO A 276 -23.09 -7.42 2.68
CA PRO A 276 -24.13 -7.51 1.66
C PRO A 276 -24.35 -6.20 0.89
N ASP A 277 -24.09 -5.04 1.50
CA ASP A 277 -24.24 -3.72 0.84
C ASP A 277 -23.33 -3.56 -0.39
N ASN A 278 -22.20 -4.26 -0.40
CA ASN A 278 -21.20 -4.25 -1.47
C ASN A 278 -21.11 -5.60 -2.19
N ASP A 279 -22.08 -6.49 -1.96
CA ASP A 279 -22.11 -7.85 -2.50
C ASP A 279 -20.80 -8.63 -2.25
N MET A 280 -20.22 -8.51 -1.06
CA MET A 280 -18.87 -9.03 -0.79
C MET A 280 -18.81 -9.96 0.42
N GLY A 281 -18.12 -11.09 0.26
CA GLY A 281 -17.75 -12.01 1.33
C GLY A 281 -16.23 -11.98 1.54
N LEU A 282 -15.76 -11.99 2.79
CA LEU A 282 -14.33 -12.08 3.08
C LEU A 282 -13.99 -13.35 3.85
N MET A 283 -12.88 -13.97 3.47
CA MET A 283 -12.27 -15.10 4.16
C MET A 283 -10.97 -14.62 4.82
N VAL A 284 -10.89 -14.71 6.14
CA VAL A 284 -9.69 -14.37 6.91
C VAL A 284 -9.02 -15.66 7.37
N PHE A 285 -7.80 -15.86 6.91
CA PHE A 285 -6.91 -16.93 7.30
C PHE A 285 -5.85 -16.38 8.24
N THR A 286 -5.66 -17.00 9.40
CA THR A 286 -4.70 -16.51 10.40
C THR A 286 -3.74 -17.60 10.84
N GLY A 287 -2.49 -17.24 11.05
CA GLY A 287 -1.49 -18.07 11.72
C GLY A 287 -0.48 -17.17 12.43
N SER A 288 0.59 -17.77 12.94
CA SER A 288 1.61 -16.99 13.65
C SER A 288 2.98 -17.61 13.55
N VAL A 289 4.00 -16.76 13.59
CA VAL A 289 5.41 -17.13 13.69
C VAL A 289 5.91 -16.80 15.09
N PRO A 290 6.64 -17.70 15.77
CA PRO A 290 7.23 -17.39 17.07
C PRO A 290 8.26 -16.26 16.94
N LEU A 291 8.33 -15.40 17.96
CA LEU A 291 9.31 -14.33 18.07
C LEU A 291 10.15 -14.53 19.33
N THR A 292 11.42 -14.14 19.28
CA THR A 292 12.27 -14.07 20.48
C THR A 292 11.74 -13.01 21.45
N HIS A 293 11.22 -11.91 20.92
CA HIS A 293 10.63 -10.82 21.66
C HIS A 293 9.41 -10.24 20.92
N LEU A 294 8.41 -9.73 21.66
CA LEU A 294 7.11 -9.25 21.12
C LEU A 294 7.24 -8.28 19.94
N PHE A 295 8.30 -7.49 19.92
CA PHE A 295 8.47 -6.44 18.93
C PHE A 295 9.48 -6.78 17.85
N ASP A 296 10.03 -8.00 17.86
CA ASP A 296 10.92 -8.45 16.80
C ASP A 296 10.15 -8.54 15.47
N GLU A 297 10.84 -8.21 14.39
CA GLU A 297 10.41 -8.52 13.03
C GLU A 297 11.58 -9.21 12.33
N PRO A 298 11.85 -10.50 12.66
CA PRO A 298 13.01 -11.22 12.15
C PRO A 298 12.85 -11.60 10.67
N ILE A 299 11.61 -11.61 10.18
CA ILE A 299 11.27 -12.01 8.82
C ILE A 299 11.70 -10.91 7.84
N ASP A 300 12.59 -11.28 6.94
CA ASP A 300 13.03 -10.42 5.84
C ASP A 300 11.94 -10.32 4.77
N THR A 301 11.42 -11.45 4.29
CA THR A 301 10.37 -11.50 3.26
C THR A 301 9.23 -12.44 3.61
N LEU A 302 7.99 -11.97 3.41
CA LEU A 302 6.76 -12.76 3.48
C LEU A 302 6.15 -12.86 2.08
N LEU A 303 6.01 -14.08 1.55
CA LEU A 303 5.26 -14.35 0.33
C LEU A 303 3.93 -14.97 0.69
N VAL A 304 2.83 -14.47 0.12
CA VAL A 304 1.49 -15.05 0.32
C VAL A 304 0.80 -15.32 -1.00
N GLY A 305 0.00 -16.39 -1.02
CA GLY A 305 -0.86 -16.77 -2.13
C GLY A 305 -2.09 -17.55 -1.65
N LEU A 306 -2.95 -17.89 -2.60
CA LEU A 306 -4.08 -18.80 -2.41
C LEU A 306 -3.95 -20.00 -3.33
N ASP A 307 -4.12 -21.18 -2.76
CA ASP A 307 -4.29 -22.42 -3.52
C ASP A 307 -5.73 -22.90 -3.44
N ASP A 308 -6.12 -23.73 -4.41
CA ASP A 308 -7.26 -24.61 -4.25
C ASP A 308 -7.00 -25.57 -3.07
N SER A 309 -7.95 -25.68 -2.13
CA SER A 309 -7.78 -26.50 -0.92
C SER A 309 -7.55 -27.99 -1.23
N HIS A 310 -7.88 -28.46 -2.43
CA HIS A 310 -7.75 -29.85 -2.85
C HIS A 310 -6.50 -30.08 -3.74
N SER A 311 -5.83 -29.01 -4.17
CA SER A 311 -4.64 -29.05 -5.01
C SER A 311 -3.63 -28.00 -4.59
N LEU A 312 -3.01 -28.20 -3.42
CA LEU A 312 -1.97 -27.33 -2.89
C LEU A 312 -0.69 -27.42 -3.74
N ARG A 313 -0.13 -26.28 -4.12
CA ARG A 313 1.15 -26.22 -4.85
C ARG A 313 2.31 -26.49 -3.89
N GLU A 314 3.35 -27.15 -4.37
CA GLU A 314 4.52 -27.52 -3.55
C GLU A 314 5.37 -26.29 -3.18
N LEU A 315 6.18 -26.42 -2.12
CA LEU A 315 7.07 -25.35 -1.64
C LEU A 315 8.01 -24.84 -2.75
N GLU A 316 8.52 -25.75 -3.58
CA GLU A 316 9.44 -25.46 -4.68
C GLU A 316 8.83 -24.50 -5.70
N TYR A 317 7.52 -24.59 -5.96
CA TYR A 317 6.82 -23.67 -6.84
C TYR A 317 6.90 -22.23 -6.31
N TYR A 318 6.57 -22.05 -5.02
CA TYR A 318 6.63 -20.73 -4.38
C TYR A 318 8.06 -20.19 -4.26
N GLN A 319 9.06 -21.06 -4.12
CA GLN A 319 10.46 -20.65 -4.18
C GLN A 319 10.86 -20.12 -5.57
N GLN A 320 10.32 -20.69 -6.64
CA GLN A 320 10.56 -20.19 -8.00
C GLN A 320 9.92 -18.81 -8.21
N VAL A 321 8.67 -18.63 -7.77
CA VAL A 321 7.98 -17.32 -7.82
C VAL A 321 8.71 -16.28 -6.97
N TYR A 322 9.18 -16.65 -5.78
CA TYR A 322 10.01 -15.76 -4.96
C TYR A 322 11.28 -15.34 -5.71
N LYS A 323 11.97 -16.29 -6.37
CA LYS A 323 13.18 -15.99 -7.14
C LYS A 323 12.88 -15.04 -8.30
N SER A 324 11.86 -15.32 -9.13
CA SER A 324 11.56 -14.45 -10.28
C SER A 324 11.24 -13.01 -9.87
N ARG A 325 10.56 -12.83 -8.73
CA ARG A 325 10.19 -11.51 -8.19
C ARG A 325 11.25 -10.83 -7.33
N SER A 326 12.31 -11.54 -6.95
CA SER A 326 13.34 -11.03 -6.01
C SER A 326 14.73 -10.88 -6.60
N VAL A 327 14.96 -11.35 -7.83
CA VAL A 327 16.23 -11.17 -8.54
C VAL A 327 16.44 -9.70 -8.87
N GLU A 328 17.66 -9.24 -8.63
CA GLU A 328 18.11 -7.92 -9.05
C GLU A 328 18.08 -7.84 -10.58
N GLY A 329 17.24 -6.96 -11.12
CA GLY A 329 16.98 -6.91 -12.57
C GLY A 329 15.84 -7.83 -13.05
N ALA A 330 14.93 -8.27 -12.18
CA ALA A 330 13.65 -8.85 -12.60
C ALA A 330 12.89 -7.91 -13.57
N ALA A 331 12.00 -8.47 -14.41
CA ALA A 331 11.16 -7.66 -15.27
C ALA A 331 10.28 -6.72 -14.42
N SER A 332 10.12 -5.48 -14.88
CA SER A 332 9.44 -4.42 -14.12
C SER A 332 7.96 -4.74 -13.87
N PHE A 333 7.37 -5.67 -14.64
CA PHE A 333 5.97 -6.08 -14.54
C PHE A 333 5.75 -7.43 -13.83
N GLU A 334 6.81 -8.13 -13.40
CA GLU A 334 6.73 -9.46 -12.76
C GLU A 334 5.83 -9.44 -11.51
N PHE A 335 5.74 -8.30 -10.83
CA PHE A 335 4.91 -8.14 -9.64
C PHE A 335 3.39 -8.15 -9.93
N LEU A 336 2.97 -7.89 -11.18
CA LEU A 336 1.55 -7.89 -11.61
C LEU A 336 1.05 -9.26 -12.07
N LYS A 337 1.91 -10.28 -12.04
CA LYS A 337 1.57 -11.65 -12.46
C LYS A 337 0.78 -12.39 -11.37
N ASP A 338 -0.36 -11.85 -11.00
CA ASP A 338 -1.19 -12.34 -9.89
C ASP A 338 -1.62 -13.82 -10.00
N PRO A 339 -1.92 -14.40 -11.19
CA PRO A 339 -2.38 -15.79 -11.30
C PRO A 339 -1.42 -16.84 -10.72
N GLU A 340 -0.11 -16.57 -10.70
CA GLU A 340 0.88 -17.46 -10.07
C GLU A 340 0.70 -17.59 -8.56
N LEU A 341 0.03 -16.64 -7.93
CA LEU A 341 -0.24 -16.64 -6.48
C LEU A 341 -1.73 -16.83 -6.17
N MET A 342 -2.55 -17.14 -7.18
CA MET A 342 -3.99 -17.37 -7.05
C MET A 342 -4.35 -18.79 -7.53
N PRO A 343 -5.54 -19.33 -7.18
CA PRO A 343 -5.97 -20.64 -7.66
C PRO A 343 -6.21 -20.62 -9.17
N GLU A 344 -5.87 -21.71 -9.86
CA GLU A 344 -6.05 -21.84 -11.30
C GLU A 344 -7.55 -21.83 -11.67
N GLY A 345 -7.90 -21.12 -12.75
CA GLY A 345 -9.27 -21.04 -13.26
C GLY A 345 -10.25 -20.22 -12.41
N MET A 346 -9.80 -19.52 -11.37
CA MET A 346 -10.65 -18.56 -10.64
C MET A 346 -10.66 -17.19 -11.32
N PRO A 347 -11.83 -16.65 -11.70
CA PRO A 347 -11.92 -15.30 -12.24
C PRO A 347 -11.46 -14.24 -11.23
N LEU A 348 -10.63 -13.31 -11.69
CA LEU A 348 -10.05 -12.24 -10.88
C LEU A 348 -10.55 -10.88 -11.37
N ASN A 349 -10.95 -10.00 -10.45
CA ASN A 349 -10.94 -8.58 -10.76
C ASN A 349 -9.49 -8.07 -10.74
N VAL A 350 -9.19 -7.11 -11.63
CA VAL A 350 -7.89 -6.46 -11.78
C VAL A 350 -8.05 -4.94 -11.84
N ILE A 351 -7.02 -4.19 -11.48
CA ILE A 351 -6.96 -2.73 -11.67
C ILE A 351 -6.00 -2.46 -12.82
N ARG A 352 -6.54 -2.14 -14.01
CA ARG A 352 -5.72 -1.90 -15.21
C ARG A 352 -5.30 -0.43 -15.29
N ASP A 353 -6.22 0.45 -14.93
CA ASP A 353 -6.01 1.89 -14.89
C ASP A 353 -6.80 2.54 -13.74
N LEU A 354 -6.75 3.88 -13.67
CA LEU A 354 -7.44 4.64 -12.63
C LEU A 354 -8.97 4.45 -12.67
N ALA A 355 -9.58 4.19 -13.84
CA ALA A 355 -11.02 4.03 -13.96
C ALA A 355 -11.54 2.75 -13.29
N ASP A 356 -10.70 1.70 -13.27
CA ASP A 356 -10.99 0.45 -12.56
C ASP A 356 -10.79 0.55 -11.03
N HIS A 357 -10.17 1.64 -10.55
CA HIS A 357 -9.94 1.84 -9.13
C HIS A 357 -11.23 2.27 -8.41
N PRO A 358 -11.58 1.68 -7.25
CA PRO A 358 -12.68 2.06 -6.35
C PRO A 358 -12.94 3.56 -6.11
N ASP A 359 -11.88 4.37 -6.07
CA ASP A 359 -11.97 5.82 -5.83
C ASP A 359 -12.35 6.63 -7.09
N SER A 360 -12.44 5.99 -8.25
CA SER A 360 -12.84 6.63 -9.51
C SER A 360 -14.35 6.88 -9.55
N LEU A 361 -14.73 8.04 -10.10
CA LEU A 361 -16.13 8.36 -10.38
C LEU A 361 -16.76 7.47 -11.46
N ARG A 362 -15.93 6.75 -12.24
CA ARG A 362 -16.36 5.81 -13.29
C ARG A 362 -16.38 4.35 -12.81
N TYR A 363 -15.99 4.11 -11.57
CA TYR A 363 -15.88 2.76 -11.03
C TYR A 363 -17.25 2.06 -10.95
N SER A 364 -17.28 0.78 -11.33
CA SER A 364 -18.42 -0.11 -11.16
C SER A 364 -18.07 -1.26 -10.23
N ALA A 365 -18.84 -1.42 -9.16
CA ALA A 365 -18.68 -2.50 -8.19
C ALA A 365 -19.32 -3.80 -8.71
N SER A 366 -18.73 -4.39 -9.76
CA SER A 366 -19.22 -5.62 -10.38
C SER A 366 -18.09 -6.57 -10.75
N ALA A 367 -18.43 -7.86 -10.83
CA ALA A 367 -17.54 -8.88 -11.38
C ALA A 367 -17.13 -8.52 -12.82
N MET A 368 -15.83 -8.45 -13.07
CA MET A 368 -15.27 -8.22 -14.40
C MET A 368 -15.53 -9.45 -15.30
N SER A 369 -15.55 -9.26 -16.62
CA SER A 369 -15.58 -10.42 -17.51
C SER A 369 -14.24 -11.16 -17.49
N GLU A 370 -14.29 -12.49 -17.60
CA GLU A 370 -13.09 -13.34 -17.63
C GLU A 370 -12.14 -12.95 -18.77
N ALA A 371 -12.70 -12.70 -19.96
CA ALA A 371 -11.94 -12.26 -21.13
C ALA A 371 -11.18 -10.93 -20.92
N GLU A 372 -11.70 -10.01 -20.11
CA GLU A 372 -10.99 -8.76 -19.78
C GLU A 372 -9.84 -8.98 -18.81
N SER A 373 -10.03 -9.83 -17.80
CA SER A 373 -8.95 -10.20 -16.87
C SER A 373 -7.86 -10.99 -17.57
N GLU A 374 -8.23 -11.95 -18.43
CA GLU A 374 -7.27 -12.73 -19.23
C GLU A 374 -6.46 -11.82 -20.15
N ARG A 375 -7.12 -10.87 -20.83
CA ARG A 375 -6.42 -9.90 -21.68
C ARG A 375 -5.40 -9.08 -20.90
N PHE A 376 -5.76 -8.59 -19.71
CA PHE A 376 -4.81 -7.84 -18.87
C PHE A 376 -3.57 -8.67 -18.53
N TYR A 377 -3.73 -9.92 -18.10
CA TYR A 377 -2.59 -10.76 -17.76
C TYR A 377 -1.79 -11.20 -18.99
N GLN A 378 -2.44 -11.34 -20.16
CA GLN A 378 -1.74 -11.54 -21.42
C GLN A 378 -0.88 -10.33 -21.77
N ASP A 379 -1.41 -9.11 -21.63
CA ASP A 379 -0.65 -7.88 -21.87
C ASP A 379 0.55 -7.75 -20.91
N VAL A 380 0.39 -8.16 -19.63
CA VAL A 380 1.48 -8.24 -18.66
C VAL A 380 2.54 -9.26 -19.09
N GLN A 381 2.14 -10.46 -19.51
CA GLN A 381 3.08 -11.48 -19.96
C GLN A 381 3.83 -11.03 -21.22
N ASP A 382 3.13 -10.46 -22.20
CA ASP A 382 3.74 -9.92 -23.42
C ASP A 382 4.74 -8.80 -23.11
N ALA A 383 4.50 -8.00 -22.06
CA ALA A 383 5.42 -6.94 -21.63
C ALA A 383 6.67 -7.52 -20.95
N ILE A 384 6.52 -8.57 -20.14
CA ILE A 384 7.65 -9.31 -19.54
C ILE A 384 8.49 -9.94 -20.64
N ASP A 385 7.86 -10.67 -21.58
CA ASP A 385 8.54 -11.35 -22.68
C ASP A 385 9.31 -10.35 -23.56
N ARG A 386 8.72 -9.18 -23.85
CA ARG A 386 9.41 -8.11 -24.59
C ARG A 386 10.62 -7.57 -23.83
N GLN A 387 10.53 -7.40 -22.52
CA GLN A 387 11.64 -6.90 -21.71
C GLN A 387 12.77 -7.94 -21.60
N GLU A 388 12.44 -9.22 -21.46
CA GLU A 388 13.43 -10.31 -21.48
C GLU A 388 14.09 -10.43 -22.85
N GLN A 389 13.31 -10.35 -23.93
CA GLN A 389 13.83 -10.33 -25.29
C GLN A 389 14.75 -9.12 -25.49
N GLN A 390 14.37 -7.93 -25.04
CA GLN A 390 15.23 -6.74 -25.09
C GLN A 390 16.54 -6.94 -24.31
N LYS A 391 16.51 -7.52 -23.10
CA LYS A 391 17.73 -7.82 -22.33
C LYS A 391 18.65 -8.83 -23.04
N SER A 392 18.06 -9.86 -23.66
CA SER A 392 18.80 -10.84 -24.44
C SER A 392 19.39 -10.21 -25.71
N GLU A 393 18.60 -9.40 -26.41
CA GLU A 393 19.02 -8.65 -27.60
C GLU A 393 20.09 -7.61 -27.26
N GLU A 394 20.03 -6.95 -26.09
CA GLU A 394 21.06 -6.03 -25.58
C GLU A 394 22.37 -6.76 -25.24
N GLN A 395 22.29 -7.94 -24.64
CA GLN A 395 23.47 -8.78 -24.38
C GLN A 395 24.10 -9.32 -25.68
N GLU A 396 23.30 -9.64 -26.69
CA GLU A 396 23.80 -10.05 -28.03
C GLU A 396 24.31 -8.85 -28.87
N THR A 397 23.66 -7.69 -28.81
CA THR A 397 24.09 -6.47 -29.55
C THR A 397 25.35 -5.81 -28.98
N LEU A 398 25.69 -6.06 -27.71
CA LEU A 398 27.01 -5.73 -27.16
C LEU A 398 28.13 -6.65 -27.70
N GLY A 399 27.78 -7.84 -28.22
CA GLY A 399 28.71 -8.81 -28.80
C GLY A 399 28.85 -8.75 -30.33
N ASP A 400 27.80 -8.39 -31.06
CA ASP A 400 27.80 -8.36 -32.53
C ASP A 400 26.96 -7.18 -33.05
N LEU A 401 27.58 -6.01 -33.17
CA LEU A 401 27.11 -4.96 -34.08
C LEU A 401 27.42 -5.37 -35.52
N ASN A 402 26.69 -6.37 -36.04
CA ASN A 402 26.65 -6.63 -37.48
C ASN A 402 25.38 -5.96 -38.04
N VAL A 403 25.48 -4.64 -38.18
CA VAL A 403 24.49 -3.80 -38.85
C VAL A 403 24.25 -4.37 -40.26
N PRO A 404 23.00 -4.69 -40.66
CA PRO A 404 22.70 -5.05 -42.03
C PRO A 404 23.20 -3.93 -42.96
N ALA A 405 23.93 -4.28 -44.01
CA ALA A 405 24.46 -3.31 -44.96
C ALA A 405 23.36 -2.35 -45.44
N ALA A 406 23.59 -1.06 -45.21
CA ALA A 406 22.70 0.04 -45.53
C ALA A 406 22.13 -0.07 -46.95
N GLY A 407 20.82 -0.28 -47.05
CA GLY A 407 20.10 -0.20 -48.30
C GLY A 407 19.90 1.27 -48.70
N LYS A 408 20.82 1.78 -49.52
CA LYS A 408 20.80 3.07 -50.25
C LYS A 408 20.69 4.34 -49.40
N GLU A 409 21.83 5.03 -49.35
CA GLU A 409 22.20 6.32 -48.73
C GLU A 409 21.29 7.55 -49.02
N GLU A 410 20.08 7.41 -49.58
CA GLU A 410 19.38 8.55 -50.15
C GLU A 410 18.00 8.87 -49.57
N ALA A 411 17.28 7.97 -48.89
CA ALA A 411 15.88 8.22 -48.52
C ALA A 411 15.70 9.41 -47.54
N GLY A 412 16.55 9.49 -46.51
CA GLY A 412 16.53 10.59 -45.55
C GLY A 412 16.96 11.94 -46.15
N THR A 413 18.03 11.92 -46.95
CA THR A 413 18.55 13.09 -47.67
C THR A 413 17.55 13.59 -48.73
N GLN A 414 16.90 12.68 -49.46
CA GLN A 414 15.86 13.00 -50.43
C GLN A 414 14.64 13.64 -49.76
N TRP A 415 14.26 13.18 -48.56
CA TRP A 415 13.16 13.81 -47.82
C TRP A 415 13.52 15.24 -47.36
N LEU A 416 14.76 15.45 -46.91
CA LEU A 416 15.27 16.79 -46.61
C LEU A 416 15.20 17.72 -47.83
N GLU A 417 15.55 17.22 -49.01
CA GLU A 417 15.47 17.96 -50.27
C GLU A 417 14.04 18.20 -50.75
N SER A 418 13.13 17.25 -50.52
CA SER A 418 11.72 17.33 -50.94
C SER A 418 10.94 18.40 -50.17
N LYS A 419 11.42 18.80 -48.99
CA LYS A 419 10.79 19.74 -48.06
C LYS A 419 9.38 19.32 -47.63
N GLU A 420 9.05 18.04 -47.72
CA GLU A 420 7.78 17.50 -47.26
C GLU A 420 7.57 17.77 -45.77
N ASP A 421 6.31 17.87 -45.34
CA ASP A 421 5.95 18.11 -43.94
C ASP A 421 5.84 16.82 -43.13
N THR A 422 5.62 15.69 -43.81
CA THR A 422 5.43 14.39 -43.16
C THR A 422 6.46 13.38 -43.68
N ALA A 423 7.10 12.65 -42.78
CA ALA A 423 7.84 11.43 -43.07
C ALA A 423 7.12 10.25 -42.42
N THR A 424 6.91 9.15 -43.15
CA THR A 424 6.32 7.93 -42.60
C THR A 424 7.09 6.71 -43.09
N ASN A 425 7.52 5.84 -42.18
CA ASN A 425 8.35 4.67 -42.47
C ASN A 425 9.66 5.00 -43.21
N VAL A 426 10.28 6.13 -42.86
CA VAL A 426 11.55 6.58 -43.48
C VAL A 426 12.72 6.25 -42.55
N THR A 427 13.80 5.70 -43.12
CA THR A 427 15.08 5.50 -42.43
C THR A 427 16.05 6.61 -42.80
N PHE A 428 16.51 7.33 -41.79
CA PHE A 428 17.56 8.34 -41.84
C PHE A 428 18.83 7.72 -41.28
N LEU A 429 19.89 7.67 -42.09
CA LEU A 429 21.16 7.07 -41.72
C LEU A 429 22.26 8.12 -41.91
N GLY A 430 22.95 8.48 -40.83
CA GLY A 430 24.03 9.48 -40.89
C GLY A 430 23.59 10.85 -41.40
N THR A 431 22.29 11.15 -41.37
CA THR A 431 21.74 12.35 -41.99
C THR A 431 22.04 13.57 -41.12
N ASP A 432 22.52 14.64 -41.74
CA ASP A 432 22.91 15.89 -41.07
C ASP A 432 21.76 16.91 -41.10
N PHE A 433 21.22 17.19 -39.92
CA PHE A 433 20.21 18.20 -39.63
C PHE A 433 20.78 19.37 -38.79
N SER A 434 22.10 19.43 -38.63
CA SER A 434 22.72 20.33 -37.68
C SER A 434 22.46 21.81 -38.02
N GLY A 435 22.07 22.57 -37.00
CA GLY A 435 21.68 23.98 -37.12
C GLY A 435 20.40 24.24 -37.92
N MET A 436 19.71 23.21 -38.44
CA MET A 436 18.48 23.39 -39.20
C MET A 436 17.31 23.81 -38.32
N THR A 437 16.33 24.50 -38.90
CA THR A 437 15.03 24.73 -38.27
C THR A 437 13.97 23.88 -38.96
N LEU A 438 13.36 22.98 -38.20
CA LEU A 438 12.28 22.10 -38.61
C LEU A 438 11.00 22.60 -37.95
N ASP A 439 10.11 23.21 -38.73
CA ASP A 439 8.83 23.76 -38.27
C ASP A 439 7.69 22.90 -38.80
N ASN A 440 6.74 22.55 -37.92
CA ASN A 440 5.52 21.81 -38.24
C ASN A 440 5.74 20.45 -38.94
N LYS A 441 6.83 19.74 -38.60
CA LYS A 441 7.18 18.44 -39.20
C LYS A 441 6.58 17.27 -38.43
N GLN A 442 6.14 16.25 -39.16
CA GLN A 442 5.49 15.06 -38.61
C GLN A 442 6.28 13.80 -39.01
N PHE A 443 6.80 13.07 -38.03
CA PHE A 443 7.55 11.83 -38.25
C PHE A 443 6.79 10.67 -37.65
N ARG A 444 6.52 9.63 -38.45
CA ARG A 444 5.76 8.44 -38.03
C ARG A 444 6.52 7.18 -38.38
N TYR A 445 6.79 6.32 -37.41
CA TYR A 445 7.48 5.04 -37.64
C TYR A 445 8.84 5.21 -38.36
N CYS A 446 9.50 6.35 -38.15
CA CYS A 446 10.80 6.65 -38.75
C CYS A 446 11.94 6.12 -37.87
N MET A 447 13.06 5.76 -38.51
CA MET A 447 14.29 5.35 -37.83
C MET A 447 15.39 6.37 -38.11
N PHE A 448 16.11 6.79 -37.08
CA PHE A 448 17.23 7.71 -37.17
C PHE A 448 18.45 7.04 -36.53
N THR A 449 19.44 6.71 -37.35
CA THR A 449 20.65 6.01 -36.89
C THR A 449 21.87 6.85 -37.21
N GLY A 450 22.64 7.22 -36.19
CA GLY A 450 23.85 8.02 -36.37
C GLY A 450 23.60 9.42 -36.93
N CYS A 451 22.39 9.97 -36.77
CA CYS A 451 22.05 11.27 -37.35
C CYS A 451 22.55 12.42 -36.47
N HIS A 452 22.86 13.56 -37.09
CA HIS A 452 23.35 14.75 -36.41
C HIS A 452 22.25 15.81 -36.39
N PHE A 453 21.89 16.28 -35.19
CA PHE A 453 20.91 17.33 -34.94
C PHE A 453 21.51 18.41 -34.04
N ASP A 454 22.84 18.53 -33.98
CA ASP A 454 23.47 19.50 -33.10
C ASP A 454 23.03 20.92 -33.46
N LYS A 455 22.63 21.70 -32.46
CA LYS A 455 22.07 23.06 -32.61
C LYS A 455 20.80 23.15 -33.48
N ALA A 456 20.18 22.03 -33.86
CA ALA A 456 18.93 22.05 -34.61
C ALA A 456 17.80 22.63 -33.75
N THR A 457 16.80 23.22 -34.40
CA THR A 457 15.58 23.73 -33.76
C THR A 457 14.36 23.01 -34.31
N PHE A 458 13.60 22.35 -33.44
CA PHE A 458 12.32 21.74 -33.73
C PHE A 458 11.22 22.62 -33.16
N LYS A 459 10.24 22.98 -33.98
CA LYS A 459 9.10 23.80 -33.59
C LYS A 459 7.81 23.16 -34.09
N ASP A 460 6.83 22.99 -33.21
CA ASP A 460 5.51 22.44 -33.55
C ASP A 460 5.59 21.06 -34.24
N CYS A 461 6.58 20.24 -33.89
CA CYS A 461 6.84 18.95 -34.52
C CYS A 461 6.21 17.78 -33.73
N THR A 462 5.94 16.68 -34.41
CA THR A 462 5.50 15.43 -33.79
C THR A 462 6.37 14.26 -34.23
N PHE A 463 6.70 13.38 -33.28
CA PHE A 463 7.33 12.09 -33.51
C PHE A 463 6.43 11.00 -32.90
N GLU A 464 5.93 10.11 -33.74
CA GLU A 464 5.08 8.99 -33.34
C GLU A 464 5.79 7.68 -33.70
N HIS A 465 6.07 6.85 -32.69
CA HIS A 465 6.69 5.54 -32.86
C HIS A 465 8.03 5.57 -33.62
N CYS A 466 8.79 6.64 -33.45
CA CYS A 466 10.11 6.80 -34.05
C CYS A 466 11.20 6.17 -33.18
N GLN A 467 12.27 5.73 -33.83
CA GLN A 467 13.46 5.19 -33.16
C GLN A 467 14.68 6.05 -33.47
N PHE A 468 15.45 6.35 -32.44
CA PHE A 468 16.70 7.10 -32.54
C PHE A 468 17.80 6.28 -31.90
N THR A 469 18.85 5.98 -32.66
CA THR A 469 20.00 5.21 -32.18
C THR A 469 21.27 6.01 -32.46
N GLN A 470 22.09 6.22 -31.42
CA GLN A 470 23.39 6.88 -31.54
C GLN A 470 23.33 8.22 -32.28
N SER A 471 22.27 8.99 -32.05
CA SER A 471 22.06 10.29 -32.70
C SER A 471 22.40 11.42 -31.75
N ASP A 472 22.94 12.50 -32.30
CA ASP A 472 23.44 13.66 -31.55
C ASP A 472 22.43 14.81 -31.64
N PHE A 473 22.08 15.37 -30.49
CA PHE A 473 21.16 16.49 -30.30
C PHE A 473 21.79 17.59 -29.43
N GLU A 474 23.13 17.66 -29.32
CA GLU A 474 23.80 18.63 -28.46
C GLU A 474 23.35 20.07 -28.80
N ASN A 475 23.02 20.85 -27.78
CA ASN A 475 22.56 22.24 -27.93
C ASN A 475 21.32 22.44 -28.82
N SER A 476 20.57 21.38 -29.12
CA SER A 476 19.33 21.49 -29.89
C SER A 476 18.22 22.17 -29.08
N ARG A 477 17.21 22.70 -29.78
CA ARG A 477 16.04 23.39 -29.20
C ARG A 477 14.76 22.73 -29.65
N TRP A 478 13.88 22.46 -28.71
CA TRP A 478 12.63 21.74 -28.92
C TRP A 478 11.50 22.57 -28.34
N ASN A 479 10.64 23.09 -29.20
CA ASN A 479 9.56 23.98 -28.81
C ASN A 479 8.23 23.39 -29.27
N ASN A 480 7.34 23.11 -28.32
CA ASN A 480 6.03 22.52 -28.61
C ASN A 480 6.15 21.22 -29.42
N VAL A 481 7.03 20.31 -28.99
CA VAL A 481 7.24 19.02 -29.66
C VAL A 481 6.54 17.89 -28.90
N HIS A 482 5.85 17.03 -29.64
CA HIS A 482 5.23 15.82 -29.09
C HIS A 482 6.02 14.57 -29.48
N LEU A 483 6.51 13.84 -28.48
CA LEU A 483 7.12 12.52 -28.63
C LEU A 483 6.15 11.47 -28.09
N SER A 484 5.64 10.57 -28.93
CA SER A 484 4.69 9.53 -28.54
C SER A 484 5.20 8.16 -28.95
N GLY A 485 5.35 7.24 -27.99
CA GLY A 485 5.77 5.86 -28.26
C GLY A 485 7.15 5.72 -28.89
N CYS A 486 8.03 6.71 -28.70
CA CYS A 486 9.35 6.76 -29.33
C CYS A 486 10.40 6.03 -28.49
N LEU A 487 11.46 5.55 -29.14
CA LEU A 487 12.60 4.88 -28.51
C LEU A 487 13.89 5.65 -28.82
N PHE A 488 14.62 6.04 -27.79
CA PHE A 488 15.94 6.68 -27.90
C PHE A 488 16.98 5.78 -27.24
N LYS A 489 17.92 5.27 -28.03
CA LYS A 489 19.04 4.43 -27.60
C LYS A 489 20.36 5.19 -27.79
N GLN A 490 21.11 5.39 -26.72
CA GLN A 490 22.42 6.05 -26.76
C GLN A 490 22.37 7.41 -27.45
N ALA A 491 21.31 8.20 -27.20
CA ALA A 491 21.14 9.51 -27.79
C ALA A 491 21.78 10.59 -26.92
N GLU A 492 22.46 11.54 -27.56
CA GLU A 492 23.21 12.61 -26.89
C GLU A 492 22.41 13.92 -26.89
N TRP A 493 22.07 14.45 -25.73
CA TRP A 493 21.16 15.59 -25.54
C TRP A 493 21.76 16.67 -24.65
N GLN A 494 23.08 16.74 -24.59
CA GLN A 494 23.76 17.63 -23.65
C GLN A 494 23.42 19.08 -24.02
N LYS A 495 23.05 19.87 -23.01
CA LYS A 495 22.63 21.28 -23.16
C LYS A 495 21.43 21.49 -24.11
N ALA A 496 20.68 20.44 -24.46
CA ALA A 496 19.45 20.61 -25.22
C ALA A 496 18.40 21.36 -24.39
N ALA A 497 17.57 22.16 -25.04
CA ALA A 497 16.50 22.91 -24.40
C ALA A 497 15.13 22.47 -24.91
N PHE A 498 14.24 22.09 -24.00
CA PHE A 498 12.87 21.65 -24.26
C PHE A 498 11.89 22.62 -23.62
N THR A 499 10.99 23.19 -24.42
CA THR A 499 9.98 24.14 -23.96
C THR A 499 8.60 23.72 -24.47
N HIS A 500 7.62 23.57 -23.57
CA HIS A 500 6.24 23.17 -23.91
C HIS A 500 6.12 21.83 -24.65
N CYS A 501 7.06 20.91 -24.44
CA CYS A 501 7.07 19.59 -25.07
C CYS A 501 6.24 18.57 -24.26
N LYS A 502 5.67 17.60 -24.97
CA LYS A 502 4.97 16.46 -24.40
C LYS A 502 5.68 15.17 -24.76
N TRP A 503 6.04 14.36 -23.77
CA TRP A 503 6.59 13.03 -23.95
C TRP A 503 5.58 12.03 -23.40
N GLU A 504 5.12 11.10 -24.23
CA GLU A 504 4.14 10.10 -23.85
C GLU A 504 4.64 8.71 -24.21
N LYS A 505 4.62 7.78 -23.26
CA LYS A 505 4.90 6.34 -23.47
C LYS A 505 6.21 6.07 -24.24
N SER A 506 7.19 6.95 -24.05
CA SER A 506 8.46 6.90 -24.78
C SER A 506 9.57 6.36 -23.88
N THR A 507 10.52 5.67 -24.48
CA THR A 507 11.62 4.98 -23.80
C THR A 507 12.95 5.64 -24.14
N PHE A 508 13.75 5.91 -23.11
CA PHE A 508 15.10 6.45 -23.20
C PHE A 508 16.06 5.47 -22.54
N GLU A 509 17.01 4.96 -23.29
CA GLU A 509 18.01 3.99 -22.86
C GLU A 509 19.39 4.59 -23.11
N TYR A 510 20.18 4.73 -22.04
CA TYR A 510 21.52 5.31 -22.12
C TYR A 510 21.55 6.72 -22.71
N GLY A 511 20.51 7.52 -22.45
CA GLY A 511 20.42 8.91 -22.93
C GLY A 511 21.27 9.87 -22.09
N VAL A 512 21.97 10.81 -22.73
CA VAL A 512 22.84 11.77 -22.05
C VAL A 512 22.25 13.18 -22.10
N PHE A 513 21.56 13.58 -21.02
CA PHE A 513 20.87 14.86 -20.85
C PHE A 513 21.63 15.84 -19.95
N LYS A 514 22.96 15.74 -19.87
CA LYS A 514 23.77 16.63 -19.02
C LYS A 514 23.54 18.10 -19.38
N HIS A 515 23.25 18.93 -18.39
CA HIS A 515 22.92 20.34 -18.57
C HIS A 515 21.68 20.62 -19.45
N ALA A 516 20.86 19.61 -19.74
CA ALA A 516 19.63 19.83 -20.49
C ALA A 516 18.64 20.67 -19.66
N GLN A 517 17.86 21.49 -20.37
CA GLN A 517 16.89 22.40 -19.79
C GLN A 517 15.49 21.99 -20.20
N PHE A 518 14.61 21.81 -19.23
CA PHE A 518 13.22 21.46 -19.42
C PHE A 518 12.35 22.55 -18.80
N THR A 519 11.58 23.26 -19.61
CA THR A 519 10.64 24.29 -19.15
C THR A 519 9.23 23.98 -19.65
N ASP A 520 8.25 23.95 -18.74
CA ASP A 520 6.84 23.73 -19.04
C ASP A 520 6.57 22.43 -19.82
N ASN A 521 7.31 21.35 -19.52
CA ASN A 521 7.17 20.07 -20.22
C ASN A 521 6.30 19.07 -19.45
N ALA A 522 5.64 18.18 -20.18
CA ALA A 522 4.87 17.07 -19.63
C ALA A 522 5.46 15.72 -20.05
N LEU A 523 5.81 14.88 -19.09
CA LEU A 523 6.29 13.51 -19.28
C LEU A 523 5.27 12.56 -18.68
N ASP A 524 4.64 11.74 -19.52
CA ASP A 524 3.56 10.83 -19.16
C ASP A 524 3.92 9.39 -19.53
N ASN A 525 4.04 8.51 -18.53
CA ASN A 525 4.31 7.08 -18.68
C ASN A 525 5.59 6.76 -19.47
N CYS A 526 6.61 7.60 -19.33
CA CYS A 526 7.92 7.36 -19.95
C CYS A 526 8.79 6.38 -19.15
N LEU A 527 9.61 5.62 -19.86
CA LEU A 527 10.64 4.75 -19.30
C LEU A 527 12.01 5.39 -19.54
N ILE A 528 12.78 5.62 -18.48
CA ILE A 528 14.07 6.30 -18.52
C ILE A 528 15.08 5.42 -17.80
N ASN A 529 15.92 4.76 -18.59
CA ASN A 529 16.82 3.73 -18.13
C ASN A 529 18.27 4.14 -18.41
N HIS A 530 19.15 3.94 -17.42
CA HIS A 530 20.59 4.18 -17.54
C HIS A 530 20.97 5.57 -18.10
N SER A 531 20.11 6.56 -17.87
CA SER A 531 20.26 7.90 -18.45
C SER A 531 20.92 8.87 -17.49
N ASP A 532 21.36 10.03 -17.99
CA ASP A 532 22.09 11.01 -17.19
C ASP A 532 21.51 12.43 -17.36
N PHE A 533 20.80 12.91 -16.34
CA PHE A 533 20.21 14.25 -16.26
C PHE A 533 21.02 15.21 -15.38
N SER A 534 22.28 14.86 -15.09
CA SER A 534 23.12 15.63 -14.16
C SER A 534 23.27 17.07 -14.62
N LEU A 535 23.23 18.00 -13.66
CA LEU A 535 23.36 19.44 -13.86
C LEU A 535 22.26 20.06 -14.76
N GLY A 536 21.20 19.30 -15.07
CA GLY A 536 20.03 19.76 -15.81
C GLY A 536 19.01 20.52 -14.94
N THR A 537 18.03 21.13 -15.59
CA THR A 537 16.92 21.84 -14.93
C THR A 537 15.57 21.37 -15.43
N PHE A 538 14.61 21.22 -14.51
CA PHE A 538 13.21 20.99 -14.76
C PHE A 538 12.43 22.10 -14.08
N ASP A 539 11.90 23.02 -14.86
CA ASP A 539 11.16 24.20 -14.42
C ASP A 539 9.71 24.06 -14.86
N HIS A 540 8.78 24.01 -13.90
CA HIS A 540 7.33 23.91 -14.16
C HIS A 540 6.92 22.65 -14.94
N CYS A 541 7.70 21.58 -14.80
CA CYS A 541 7.44 20.32 -15.50
C CYS A 541 6.45 19.42 -14.73
N THR A 542 5.74 18.56 -15.45
CA THR A 542 4.90 17.50 -14.87
C THR A 542 5.43 16.14 -15.29
N LEU A 543 5.62 15.24 -14.33
CA LEU A 543 6.05 13.86 -14.53
C LEU A 543 4.99 12.93 -13.93
N ASN A 544 4.31 12.15 -14.75
CA ASN A 544 3.23 11.26 -14.33
C ASN A 544 3.51 9.82 -14.76
N GLY A 545 3.50 8.87 -13.82
CA GLY A 545 3.62 7.44 -14.14
C GLY A 545 4.95 7.06 -14.78
N CYS A 546 5.99 7.89 -14.64
CA CYS A 546 7.30 7.64 -15.23
C CYS A 546 8.11 6.65 -14.38
N PHE A 547 8.92 5.85 -15.05
CA PHE A 547 9.84 4.92 -14.44
C PHE A 547 11.28 5.33 -14.77
N PHE A 548 12.04 5.68 -13.73
CA PHE A 548 13.45 5.99 -13.79
C PHE A 548 14.22 4.81 -13.19
N SER A 549 15.08 4.18 -13.98
CA SER A 549 15.94 3.08 -13.52
C SER A 549 17.40 3.42 -13.78
N GLU A 550 18.24 3.26 -12.76
CA GLU A 550 19.70 3.45 -12.85
C GLU A 550 20.08 4.80 -13.49
N THR A 551 19.30 5.84 -13.18
CA THR A 551 19.42 7.17 -13.78
C THR A 551 20.16 8.12 -12.85
N HIS A 552 21.02 8.97 -13.43
CA HIS A 552 21.81 9.96 -12.70
C HIS A 552 21.14 11.33 -12.73
N CYS A 553 21.04 11.97 -11.56
CA CYS A 553 20.44 13.27 -11.35
C CYS A 553 21.34 14.17 -10.46
N ASP A 554 22.68 14.04 -10.58
CA ASP A 554 23.63 14.81 -9.77
C ASP A 554 23.40 16.32 -9.99
N GLN A 555 23.15 17.04 -8.90
CA GLN A 555 22.91 18.49 -8.90
C GLN A 555 21.77 18.97 -9.83
N THR A 556 20.88 18.08 -10.26
CA THR A 556 19.72 18.44 -11.06
C THR A 556 18.77 19.33 -10.26
N GLN A 557 18.20 20.34 -10.91
CA GLN A 557 17.26 21.29 -10.30
C GLN A 557 15.83 20.97 -10.73
N PHE A 558 14.93 20.76 -9.77
CA PHE A 558 13.51 20.50 -9.97
C PHE A 558 12.71 21.64 -9.32
N ASN A 559 12.40 22.66 -10.10
CA ASN A 559 11.70 23.86 -9.64
C ASN A 559 10.24 23.83 -10.07
N GLN A 560 9.33 23.91 -9.10
CA GLN A 560 7.88 23.87 -9.33
C GLN A 560 7.44 22.66 -10.15
N VAL A 561 8.08 21.52 -9.92
CA VAL A 561 7.79 20.27 -10.63
C VAL A 561 6.68 19.52 -9.91
N ILE A 562 5.79 18.89 -10.69
CA ILE A 562 4.77 17.97 -10.18
C ILE A 562 5.17 16.55 -10.58
N ILE A 563 5.44 15.69 -9.58
CA ILE A 563 5.81 14.29 -9.77
C ILE A 563 4.72 13.42 -9.15
N THR A 564 4.02 12.64 -9.97
CA THR A 564 2.90 11.82 -9.51
C THR A 564 3.04 10.38 -9.98
N SER A 565 2.90 9.42 -9.05
CA SER A 565 2.90 7.99 -9.38
C SER A 565 4.16 7.52 -10.12
N CYS A 566 5.31 8.17 -9.88
CA CYS A 566 6.57 7.80 -10.50
C CYS A 566 7.36 6.81 -9.64
N ILE A 567 8.31 6.12 -10.26
CA ILE A 567 9.25 5.24 -9.56
C ILE A 567 10.66 5.64 -9.96
N PHE A 568 11.52 5.83 -8.96
CA PHE A 568 12.95 6.02 -9.10
C PHE A 568 13.63 4.81 -8.46
N GLU A 569 14.09 3.89 -9.29
CA GLU A 569 14.79 2.68 -8.87
C GLU A 569 16.28 2.84 -9.15
N LYS A 570 17.11 2.57 -8.14
CA LYS A 570 18.58 2.62 -8.26
C LYS A 570 19.13 3.92 -8.85
N CYS A 571 18.42 5.03 -8.66
CA CYS A 571 18.85 6.33 -9.16
C CYS A 571 19.88 6.95 -8.21
N ASP A 572 20.79 7.76 -8.75
CA ASP A 572 21.76 8.52 -7.96
C ASP A 572 21.64 10.02 -8.27
N GLY A 573 21.24 10.79 -7.28
CA GLY A 573 21.01 12.24 -7.37
C GLY A 573 21.65 13.00 -6.23
N PRO A 574 22.99 12.93 -6.05
CA PRO A 574 23.65 13.68 -5.01
C PRO A 574 23.42 15.18 -5.24
N LYS A 575 23.08 15.91 -4.17
CA LYS A 575 22.83 17.36 -4.18
C LYS A 575 21.75 17.82 -5.18
N ALA A 576 20.88 16.92 -5.62
CA ALA A 576 19.69 17.30 -6.37
C ALA A 576 18.84 18.26 -5.54
N CYS A 577 18.22 19.25 -6.19
CA CYS A 577 17.48 20.31 -5.53
C CYS A 577 16.03 20.29 -5.99
N PHE A 578 15.09 20.35 -5.05
CA PHE A 578 13.66 20.51 -5.27
C PHE A 578 13.20 21.80 -4.61
N THR A 579 12.56 22.68 -5.37
CA THR A 579 12.07 23.96 -4.87
C THR A 579 10.62 24.12 -5.27
N GLU A 580 9.72 24.34 -4.30
CA GLU A 580 8.28 24.56 -4.57
C GLU A 580 7.62 23.41 -5.35
N SER A 581 8.20 22.21 -5.27
CA SER A 581 7.77 21.02 -6.01
C SER A 581 6.78 20.17 -5.22
N THR A 582 5.93 19.46 -5.96
CA THR A 582 4.94 18.50 -5.43
C THR A 582 5.31 17.09 -5.84
N ILE A 583 5.41 16.17 -4.87
CA ILE A 583 5.73 14.76 -5.09
C ILE A 583 4.67 13.90 -4.41
N GLU A 584 3.84 13.22 -5.19
CA GLU A 584 2.74 12.41 -4.69
C GLU A 584 2.82 10.97 -5.16
N LYS A 585 2.50 10.02 -4.26
CA LYS A 585 2.37 8.58 -4.57
C LYS A 585 3.58 7.99 -5.32
N THR A 586 4.75 8.54 -5.08
CA THR A 586 5.98 8.23 -5.80
C THR A 586 6.84 7.29 -4.93
N SER A 587 7.71 6.51 -5.57
CA SER A 587 8.61 5.59 -4.86
C SER A 587 10.06 5.85 -5.18
N PHE A 588 10.92 5.94 -4.16
CA PHE A 588 12.37 5.89 -4.30
C PHE A 588 12.85 4.53 -3.79
N ILE A 589 13.42 3.69 -4.64
CA ILE A 589 13.78 2.32 -4.31
C ILE A 589 15.27 2.15 -4.55
N SER A 590 16.00 1.70 -3.54
CA SER A 590 17.46 1.46 -3.64
C SER A 590 18.24 2.66 -4.21
N SER A 591 17.75 3.88 -3.98
CA SER A 591 18.27 5.10 -4.61
C SER A 591 19.07 5.96 -3.64
N SER A 592 20.01 6.73 -4.17
CA SER A 592 20.90 7.62 -3.42
C SER A 592 20.61 9.08 -3.78
N TRP A 593 20.38 9.90 -2.77
CA TRP A 593 20.01 11.32 -2.87
C TRP A 593 20.81 12.14 -1.84
N VAL A 594 22.08 11.76 -1.65
CA VAL A 594 22.95 12.32 -0.60
C VAL A 594 23.10 13.83 -0.77
N GLY A 595 22.90 14.59 0.31
CA GLY A 595 23.01 16.04 0.28
C GLY A 595 21.92 16.74 -0.52
N GLY A 596 20.83 16.04 -0.87
CA GLY A 596 19.69 16.62 -1.59
C GLY A 596 19.06 17.78 -0.81
N ARG A 597 18.54 18.77 -1.52
CA ARG A 597 17.90 19.96 -0.91
C ARG A 597 16.45 20.05 -1.34
N LEU A 598 15.54 20.14 -0.39
CA LEU A 598 14.12 20.30 -0.64
C LEU A 598 13.63 21.52 0.13
N SER A 599 13.07 22.50 -0.57
CA SER A 599 12.57 23.73 0.03
C SER A 599 11.16 24.04 -0.44
N HIS A 600 10.26 24.31 0.51
CA HIS A 600 8.85 24.63 0.24
C HIS A 600 8.13 23.54 -0.57
N CYS A 601 8.52 22.27 -0.39
CA CYS A 601 7.96 21.16 -1.15
C CYS A 601 6.79 20.51 -0.44
N TYR A 602 5.87 19.94 -1.23
CA TYR A 602 4.79 19.09 -0.75
C TYR A 602 5.04 17.64 -1.18
N LEU A 603 5.40 16.79 -0.22
CA LEU A 603 5.61 15.36 -0.40
C LEU A 603 4.54 14.61 0.37
N ASN A 604 3.79 13.77 -0.33
CA ASN A 604 2.69 13.01 0.25
C ASN A 604 2.68 11.58 -0.28
N SER A 605 2.66 10.61 0.64
CA SER A 605 2.68 9.18 0.28
C SER A 605 3.90 8.77 -0.55
N LEU A 606 5.06 9.38 -0.28
CA LEU A 606 6.33 8.91 -0.84
C LEU A 606 6.77 7.65 -0.09
N THR A 607 7.04 6.58 -0.83
CA THR A 607 7.56 5.34 -0.25
C THR A 607 9.05 5.20 -0.56
N THR A 608 9.86 4.93 0.46
CA THR A 608 11.26 4.55 0.24
C THR A 608 11.42 3.05 0.39
N GLY A 609 12.04 2.41 -0.61
CA GLY A 609 12.47 1.03 -0.54
C GLY A 609 13.70 0.84 0.34
N LEU A 610 14.06 -0.42 0.59
CA LEU A 610 15.30 -0.77 1.31
C LEU A 610 16.50 -0.08 0.65
N ASN A 611 17.47 0.33 1.48
CA ASN A 611 18.74 0.95 1.05
C ASN A 611 18.61 2.32 0.37
N THR A 612 17.50 3.04 0.57
CA THR A 612 17.41 4.43 0.12
C THR A 612 18.27 5.33 1.01
N ASN A 613 19.12 6.16 0.40
CA ASN A 613 20.05 7.04 1.10
C ASN A 613 19.69 8.51 0.89
N LEU A 614 19.29 9.19 1.97
CA LEU A 614 19.00 10.62 2.07
C LEU A 614 19.93 11.30 3.09
N SER A 615 21.09 10.70 3.40
CA SER A 615 22.07 11.31 4.31
C SER A 615 22.50 12.69 3.83
N GLU A 616 22.84 13.57 4.77
CA GLU A 616 23.24 14.97 4.54
C GLU A 616 22.17 15.86 3.86
N SER A 617 20.95 15.34 3.64
CA SER A 617 19.89 16.09 2.96
C SER A 617 19.32 17.21 3.83
N HIS A 618 18.82 18.25 3.19
CA HIS A 618 18.23 19.42 3.82
C HIS A 618 16.78 19.60 3.39
N PHE A 619 15.86 19.66 4.36
CA PHE A 619 14.45 19.90 4.17
C PHE A 619 14.06 21.19 4.91
N GLU A 620 13.55 22.17 4.18
CA GLU A 620 13.11 23.45 4.75
C GLU A 620 11.68 23.77 4.31
N GLN A 621 10.79 24.01 5.28
CA GLN A 621 9.39 24.37 5.03
C GLN A 621 8.64 23.34 4.17
N CYS A 622 9.01 22.06 4.28
CA CYS A 622 8.38 20.97 3.54
C CYS A 622 7.24 20.31 4.32
N SER A 623 6.19 19.91 3.60
CA SER A 623 5.19 18.96 4.08
C SER A 623 5.59 17.56 3.63
N LEU A 624 5.86 16.65 4.57
CA LEU A 624 6.34 15.29 4.40
C LEU A 624 5.33 14.32 5.03
N ASN A 625 4.08 14.34 4.60
CA ASN A 625 3.02 13.59 5.28
C ASN A 625 2.87 12.18 4.69
N LYS A 626 2.53 11.21 5.55
CA LYS A 626 2.30 9.80 5.17
C LYS A 626 3.50 9.16 4.47
N MET A 627 4.71 9.46 4.93
CA MET A 627 5.94 8.98 4.32
C MET A 627 6.24 7.54 4.76
N GLY A 628 6.70 6.73 3.82
CA GLY A 628 7.16 5.36 4.06
C GLY A 628 8.69 5.28 4.16
N PHE A 629 9.26 5.91 5.18
CA PHE A 629 10.71 5.99 5.47
C PHE A 629 11.25 4.78 6.25
N LEU A 630 10.87 3.56 5.85
CA LEU A 630 11.34 2.34 6.49
C LEU A 630 12.83 2.09 6.17
N LYS A 631 13.69 2.00 7.19
CA LYS A 631 15.14 1.73 7.05
C LYS A 631 15.90 2.74 6.16
N VAL A 632 15.36 3.95 5.97
CA VAL A 632 16.02 4.98 5.18
C VAL A 632 17.25 5.51 5.93
N ASN A 633 18.33 5.82 5.21
CA ASN A 633 19.47 6.53 5.79
C ASN A 633 19.21 8.04 5.73
N LEU A 634 19.08 8.69 6.88
CA LEU A 634 18.90 10.13 7.08
C LEU A 634 20.03 10.71 7.95
N GLN A 635 21.18 10.04 8.00
CA GLN A 635 22.33 10.47 8.80
C GLN A 635 22.73 11.90 8.43
N SER A 636 22.98 12.76 9.43
CA SER A 636 23.38 14.15 9.25
C SER A 636 22.40 15.02 8.44
N SER A 637 21.16 14.57 8.26
CA SER A 637 20.12 15.35 7.58
C SER A 637 19.59 16.48 8.47
N THR A 638 19.01 17.51 7.84
CA THR A 638 18.44 18.67 8.52
C THR A 638 17.00 18.88 8.10
N PHE A 639 16.10 19.07 9.07
CA PHE A 639 14.69 19.41 8.87
C PHE A 639 14.38 20.70 9.62
N ILE A 640 13.86 21.71 8.93
CA ILE A 640 13.52 23.01 9.51
C ILE A 640 12.10 23.40 9.09
N ASN A 641 11.23 23.66 10.08
CA ASN A 641 9.84 24.05 9.84
C ASN A 641 9.06 23.04 8.97
N CYS A 642 9.32 21.74 9.15
CA CYS A 642 8.68 20.68 8.36
C CYS A 642 7.49 20.04 9.09
N SER A 643 6.54 19.51 8.33
CA SER A 643 5.49 18.61 8.83
C SER A 643 5.81 17.18 8.39
N MET A 644 5.70 16.19 9.28
CA MET A 644 5.87 14.77 8.98
C MET A 644 4.80 13.90 9.67
N LEU A 645 3.54 14.22 9.41
CA LEU A 645 2.39 13.59 10.06
C LEU A 645 2.14 12.18 9.52
N GLU A 646 1.66 11.27 10.38
CA GLU A 646 1.26 9.90 10.01
C GLU A 646 2.34 9.11 9.25
N SER A 647 3.61 9.43 9.46
CA SER A 647 4.72 8.83 8.72
C SER A 647 5.36 7.66 9.47
N CYS A 648 5.88 6.70 8.71
CA CYS A 648 6.59 5.53 9.22
C CYS A 648 8.09 5.68 8.95
N CYS A 649 8.86 5.93 10.01
CA CYS A 649 10.32 6.05 9.99
C CYS A 649 10.98 4.92 10.80
N ASP A 650 10.35 3.76 10.83
CA ASP A 650 10.88 2.61 11.57
C ASP A 650 12.24 2.18 11.01
N LYS A 651 13.18 1.86 11.91
CA LYS A 651 14.56 1.45 11.59
C LYS A 651 15.35 2.47 10.77
N ALA A 652 14.86 3.70 10.61
CA ALA A 652 15.57 4.76 9.92
C ALA A 652 16.79 5.22 10.72
N ASP A 653 17.82 5.68 10.02
CA ASP A 653 19.02 6.24 10.62
C ASP A 653 18.96 7.77 10.62
N PHE A 654 18.64 8.37 11.75
CA PHE A 654 18.70 9.81 12.03
C PHE A 654 19.94 10.21 12.82
N SER A 655 21.01 9.39 12.83
CA SER A 655 22.20 9.74 13.58
C SER A 655 22.78 11.08 13.10
N GLN A 656 23.16 11.95 14.04
CA GLN A 656 23.63 13.32 13.77
C GLN A 656 22.61 14.23 13.04
N ALA A 657 21.35 13.81 12.89
CA ALA A 657 20.34 14.64 12.25
C ALA A 657 19.92 15.83 13.13
N THR A 658 19.49 16.92 12.50
CA THR A 658 18.98 18.13 13.16
C THR A 658 17.53 18.40 12.76
N LEU A 659 16.63 18.50 13.72
CA LEU A 659 15.20 18.74 13.49
C LEU A 659 14.72 19.93 14.32
N ILE A 660 14.36 21.03 13.66
CA ILE A 660 14.01 22.30 14.29
C ILE A 660 12.61 22.74 13.88
N ALA A 661 11.76 22.98 14.87
CA ALA A 661 10.41 23.50 14.69
C ALA A 661 9.54 22.64 13.76
N CYS A 662 9.69 21.31 13.84
CA CYS A 662 8.90 20.39 13.03
C CYS A 662 7.62 19.93 13.75
N ASP A 663 6.60 19.53 12.99
CA ASP A 663 5.45 18.78 13.50
C ASP A 663 5.54 17.32 13.06
N MET A 664 5.82 16.43 14.00
CA MET A 664 5.98 14.99 13.79
C MET A 664 5.02 14.21 14.70
N THR A 665 3.82 14.73 14.89
CA THR A 665 2.77 14.09 15.66
C THR A 665 2.44 12.70 15.11
N ALA A 666 2.37 11.71 16.01
CA ALA A 666 2.12 10.30 15.73
C ALA A 666 3.11 9.60 14.77
N VAL A 667 4.29 10.19 14.54
CA VAL A 667 5.33 9.54 13.74
C VAL A 667 5.80 8.24 14.39
N ARG A 668 6.07 7.22 13.57
CA ARG A 668 6.68 5.98 14.05
C ARG A 668 8.19 6.01 13.83
N LEU A 669 8.94 5.74 14.89
CA LEU A 669 10.40 5.70 14.95
C LEU A 669 10.84 4.41 15.67
N LYS A 670 10.11 3.30 15.47
CA LYS A 670 10.44 2.04 16.11
C LYS A 670 11.79 1.54 15.60
N ASP A 671 12.67 1.11 16.51
CA ASP A 671 14.02 0.63 16.20
C ASP A 671 14.91 1.64 15.44
N ALA A 672 14.55 2.93 15.42
CA ALA A 672 15.31 3.95 14.71
C ALA A 672 16.64 4.29 15.44
N ASN A 673 17.66 4.66 14.67
CA ASN A 673 18.94 5.16 15.20
C ASN A 673 18.87 6.69 15.27
N LEU A 674 18.98 7.29 16.45
CA LEU A 674 18.94 8.74 16.67
C LEU A 674 20.23 9.24 17.38
N VAL A 675 21.31 8.46 17.32
CA VAL A 675 22.55 8.76 18.05
C VAL A 675 23.12 10.12 17.63
N HIS A 676 23.47 10.98 18.60
CA HIS A 676 23.92 12.36 18.37
C HIS A 676 22.92 13.30 17.67
N SER A 677 21.65 12.94 17.55
CA SER A 677 20.66 13.81 16.90
C SER A 677 20.25 14.99 17.79
N HIS A 678 19.87 16.12 17.16
CA HIS A 678 19.42 17.33 17.83
C HIS A 678 17.99 17.68 17.43
N TRP A 679 17.11 17.80 18.42
CA TRP A 679 15.68 18.08 18.24
C TRP A 679 15.34 19.34 19.03
N GLN A 680 14.78 20.35 18.36
CA GLN A 680 14.49 21.63 19.00
C GLN A 680 13.12 22.17 18.58
N ASN A 681 12.29 22.53 19.57
CA ASN A 681 10.93 23.07 19.33
C ASN A 681 10.04 22.15 18.46
N THR A 682 10.31 20.84 18.46
CA THR A 682 9.61 19.87 17.59
C THR A 682 8.46 19.18 18.33
N SER A 683 7.30 19.06 17.69
CA SER A 683 6.16 18.28 18.19
C SER A 683 6.36 16.79 17.87
N LEU A 684 6.34 15.96 18.89
CA LEU A 684 6.46 14.50 18.86
C LEU A 684 5.31 13.87 19.65
N GLN A 685 4.16 14.54 19.69
CA GLN A 685 3.00 14.06 20.42
C GLN A 685 2.58 12.68 19.90
N GLN A 686 2.37 11.73 20.81
CA GLN A 686 1.97 10.35 20.49
C GLN A 686 2.92 9.60 19.52
N SER A 687 4.16 10.06 19.36
CA SER A 687 5.13 9.36 18.53
C SER A 687 5.58 8.04 19.17
N MET A 688 6.08 7.12 18.35
CA MET A 688 6.48 5.78 18.77
C MET A 688 7.99 5.57 18.63
N PHE A 689 8.76 5.79 19.69
CA PHE A 689 10.21 5.58 19.77
C PHE A 689 10.60 4.19 20.29
N TYR A 690 9.73 3.19 20.11
CA TYR A 690 9.93 1.88 20.71
C TYR A 690 11.29 1.28 20.27
N ASN A 691 12.16 0.93 21.23
CA ASN A 691 13.51 0.37 21.02
C ASN A 691 14.45 1.24 20.16
N ALA A 692 14.18 2.54 20.05
CA ALA A 692 15.04 3.48 19.36
C ALA A 692 16.35 3.75 20.13
N ASP A 693 17.43 4.07 19.41
CA ASP A 693 18.73 4.41 20.01
C ASP A 693 18.89 5.92 20.13
N LEU A 694 18.78 6.45 21.34
CA LEU A 694 18.84 7.88 21.66
C LEU A 694 20.15 8.29 22.35
N ARG A 695 21.21 7.46 22.29
CA ARG A 695 22.49 7.81 22.93
C ARG A 695 23.01 9.15 22.39
N ASP A 696 23.39 10.04 23.30
CA ASP A 696 23.87 11.40 22.97
C ASP A 696 22.85 12.28 22.22
N ALA A 697 21.59 11.89 22.12
CA ALA A 697 20.55 12.69 21.49
C ALA A 697 20.10 13.83 22.42
N THR A 698 19.85 15.01 21.86
CA THR A 698 19.35 16.18 22.60
C THR A 698 17.94 16.54 22.13
N PHE A 699 17.00 16.61 23.06
CA PHE A 699 15.65 17.12 22.86
C PHE A 699 15.48 18.39 23.68
N GLN A 700 15.26 19.52 23.01
CA GLN A 700 15.11 20.83 23.64
C GLN A 700 13.75 21.45 23.27
N ARG A 701 12.92 21.76 24.27
CA ARG A 701 11.59 22.36 24.09
C ARG A 701 10.68 21.54 23.17
N CYS A 702 10.83 20.21 23.18
CA CYS A 702 9.99 19.31 22.39
C CYS A 702 8.68 18.96 23.12
N ASN A 703 7.63 18.67 22.36
CA ASN A 703 6.38 18.14 22.89
C ASN A 703 6.34 16.61 22.73
N LEU A 704 6.56 15.86 23.79
CA LEU A 704 6.55 14.39 23.83
C LEU A 704 5.27 13.84 24.49
N ALA A 705 4.20 14.64 24.60
CA ALA A 705 2.99 14.22 25.27
C ALA A 705 2.42 12.93 24.65
N GLY A 706 2.17 11.90 25.46
CA GLY A 706 1.68 10.61 25.00
C GLY A 706 2.66 9.78 24.15
N ALA A 707 3.89 10.25 23.92
CA ALA A 707 4.89 9.51 23.17
C ALA A 707 5.28 8.21 23.88
N ASN A 708 5.66 7.19 23.12
CA ASN A 708 6.10 5.90 23.64
C ASN A 708 7.62 5.77 23.48
N LEU A 709 8.36 5.95 24.58
CA LEU A 709 9.81 5.77 24.67
C LEU A 709 10.17 4.45 25.39
N ALA A 710 9.40 3.40 25.14
CA ALA A 710 9.71 2.08 25.66
C ALA A 710 10.98 1.50 25.01
N MET A 711 11.79 0.82 25.82
CA MET A 711 12.98 0.07 25.44
C MET A 711 14.07 0.88 24.74
N ILE A 712 14.03 2.21 24.82
CA ILE A 712 15.07 3.06 24.22
C ILE A 712 16.45 2.77 24.81
N SER A 713 17.48 2.92 23.98
CA SER A 713 18.86 3.05 24.47
C SER A 713 19.16 4.51 24.74
N GLN A 714 19.67 4.85 25.91
CA GLN A 714 20.10 6.20 26.27
C GLN A 714 21.32 6.14 27.19
N ASN A 715 22.12 7.21 27.24
CA ASN A 715 23.29 7.34 28.11
C ASN A 715 23.21 8.64 28.92
N MET A 716 24.27 8.97 29.68
CA MET A 716 24.31 10.18 30.53
C MET A 716 24.26 11.49 29.73
N ASP A 717 24.57 11.43 28.44
CA ASP A 717 24.61 12.58 27.54
C ASP A 717 23.29 12.76 26.77
N THR A 718 22.38 11.79 26.81
CA THR A 718 21.01 11.96 26.31
C THR A 718 20.26 13.00 27.15
N ARG A 719 19.75 14.06 26.52
CA ARG A 719 19.15 15.23 27.20
C ARG A 719 17.70 15.47 26.80
N PHE A 720 16.85 15.75 27.79
CA PHE A 720 15.48 16.23 27.61
C PHE A 720 15.31 17.56 28.36
N GLU A 721 15.55 18.66 27.66
CA GLU A 721 15.57 20.01 28.22
C GLU A 721 14.26 20.75 27.91
N HIS A 722 13.51 21.15 28.95
CA HIS A 722 12.26 21.90 28.77
C HIS A 722 11.19 21.21 27.91
N CYS A 723 11.19 19.87 27.87
CA CYS A 723 10.22 19.09 27.10
C CYS A 723 8.89 18.89 27.86
N LEU A 724 7.78 18.84 27.14
CA LEU A 724 6.48 18.42 27.68
C LEU A 724 6.38 16.90 27.61
N THR A 725 6.29 16.21 28.75
CA THR A 725 6.30 14.74 28.82
C THR A 725 5.04 14.16 29.49
N GLU A 726 3.90 14.83 29.36
CA GLU A 726 2.65 14.35 29.96
C GLU A 726 2.21 13.02 29.31
N LYS A 727 1.93 11.98 30.11
CA LYS A 727 1.54 10.64 29.65
C LYS A 727 2.55 9.97 28.69
N THR A 728 3.78 10.44 28.68
CA THR A 728 4.87 9.77 27.96
C THR A 728 5.16 8.43 28.62
N HIS A 729 5.20 7.35 27.83
CA HIS A 729 5.49 6.01 28.34
C HIS A 729 6.99 5.77 28.36
N TRP A 730 7.54 5.53 29.54
CA TRP A 730 8.94 5.21 29.75
C TRP A 730 9.03 3.78 30.29
N ILE A 731 9.54 2.87 29.47
CA ILE A 731 9.80 1.49 29.88
C ILE A 731 11.29 1.26 29.64
N PRO A 732 12.13 1.15 30.69
CA PRO A 732 13.57 1.07 30.50
C PRO A 732 13.97 -0.24 29.80
N ARG A 733 14.98 -0.17 28.92
CA ARG A 733 15.64 -1.35 28.36
C ARG A 733 16.37 -2.08 29.49
N ARG A 734 15.88 -3.25 29.88
CA ARG A 734 16.54 -4.08 30.90
C ARG A 734 17.77 -4.72 30.28
N TYR A 735 18.94 -4.11 30.47
CA TYR A 735 20.20 -4.81 30.25
C TYR A 735 20.32 -5.91 31.31
N THR A 736 20.30 -7.17 30.88
CA THR A 736 20.94 -8.22 31.67
C THR A 736 22.43 -7.92 31.65
N VAL A 737 22.96 -7.41 32.76
CA VAL A 737 24.42 -7.42 32.97
C VAL A 737 24.79 -8.91 33.01
N PRO A 738 25.59 -9.44 32.06
CA PRO A 738 26.09 -10.79 32.19
C PRO A 738 26.90 -10.86 33.49
N ALA A 739 26.58 -11.84 34.34
CA ALA A 739 27.28 -12.09 35.60
C ALA A 739 28.75 -12.47 35.39
#